data_AF-A0A2V4D0P5-F1
#
_entry.id   AF-A0A2V4D0P5-F1
#
_cell.length_a   1.000
_cell.length_b   1.000
_cell.length_c   1.000
_cell.angle_alpha   90.00
_cell.angle_beta   90.00
_cell.angle_gamma   90.00
#
_symmetry.space_group_name_H-M   'P 1'
#
loop_
_entity.id
_entity.type
_entity.pdbx_description
1 polymer ?
#
loop_
_entity_poly.entity_id
_entity_poly.type
_entity_poly.pdbx_seq_one_letter_code
_entity_poly.pdbx_strand_id
1 'polypeptide(L)'
;MFEKIRGSSIGDVRQFTQADIFAIIFLDGILAKSIGFGIIHLLASFATSGGLLSLIVWSEIIVAGYLLNKTGQKSTLATLTSMLVAGLVGHFFIGLEIGLLDDMAKSIIFLGIEQNAEHYPLQDIFKFVGTIVLASFILVQNELDVLFGNLKLTFSKFRPGSDDVSDIKGIWLDSWSDYGTTFIAIVAWPVLFLLAPILPFEAKSVSLLVMGGVVFVCWLMLTFEPGSLLRLNRESLMKLGSALTAYLGLVIADGMRLIPVEPTIILVLALIGLIGFWSSQLNRGIFSPRVAEYRSSALTFSIVLPFVLFFVFQLMVLLRTDSSWNFDMSFMGNQSGFVVNNVWPYLLDPGEWIFPQLESIYGVTLLGERYITGNSPGWNLFRAGVIASVRVTIFIIILATVLGTIIGVFRLSNNKLASGLATTFVEFFRNMPLVALLFMSVIVFGKSMPLLSTEHNLFGLIFYSNRAVYVPAVVLENLGMLILGIIIYLAAKRYTKHLDADGFDDSNEGFYRRMGFWAGIILLLVMVLFNPFASVLGSILEPLGLSAFSISIPEIDKYRGFDDIRPTGAWIYVGGMVITPPFLTLMIGLTLYTSALIAEIVRGSIQALDRGQVEAAISLALTPFQRLRLVILPQALRSMIPLMTNQYLNIWKNSSLALVVGYSDFFSILWTIVNKEGQGVPVFMIILLTYQCGSLLMSAIMNSYNRKVTRVKI
;
A
#
# COMPACT_ATOMS: atom_id res chain seq x y z
N MET A 1 -43.58 0.40 -12.91
CA MET A 1 -44.08 -0.49 -13.99
C MET A 1 -45.60 -0.60 -13.95
N PHE A 2 -46.21 -0.82 -12.79
CA PHE A 2 -47.66 -0.96 -12.63
C PHE A 2 -48.51 0.30 -12.93
N GLU A 3 -47.96 1.52 -12.85
CA GLU A 3 -48.71 2.74 -13.23
C GLU A 3 -48.86 2.92 -14.75
N LYS A 4 -47.99 2.29 -15.55
CA LYS A 4 -47.97 2.47 -17.01
C LYS A 4 -49.00 1.60 -17.75
N ILE A 5 -49.64 0.65 -17.05
CA ILE A 5 -50.57 -0.34 -17.63
C ILE A 5 -52.03 0.15 -17.59
N ARG A 6 -52.32 1.19 -16.79
CA ARG A 6 -53.70 1.66 -16.56
C ARG A 6 -54.34 2.41 -17.72
N GLY A 7 -53.57 2.73 -18.77
CA GLY A 7 -54.03 3.53 -19.91
C GLY A 7 -53.87 2.88 -21.29
N SER A 8 -53.40 1.64 -21.39
CA SER A 8 -53.15 0.97 -22.67
C SER A 8 -54.35 0.13 -23.13
N SER A 9 -54.66 0.18 -24.42
CA SER A 9 -55.80 -0.53 -25.02
C SER A 9 -55.55 -2.05 -25.08
N ILE A 10 -56.63 -2.84 -25.08
CA ILE A 10 -56.59 -4.33 -25.10
C ILE A 10 -55.85 -4.88 -26.34
N GLY A 11 -55.76 -4.11 -27.43
CA GLY A 11 -54.99 -4.46 -28.63
C GLY A 11 -53.47 -4.44 -28.40
N ASP A 12 -52.97 -3.44 -27.66
CA ASP A 12 -51.54 -3.27 -27.37
C ASP A 12 -51.01 -4.38 -26.44
N VAL A 13 -51.86 -4.85 -25.52
CA VAL A 13 -51.52 -5.94 -24.59
C VAL A 13 -51.40 -7.29 -25.31
N ARG A 14 -52.20 -7.53 -26.36
CA ARG A 14 -52.13 -8.77 -27.17
C ARG A 14 -50.91 -8.83 -28.08
N GLN A 15 -50.50 -7.71 -28.68
CA GLN A 15 -49.25 -7.66 -29.46
C GLN A 15 -48.01 -7.79 -28.57
N PHE A 16 -48.02 -7.20 -27.36
CA PHE A 16 -46.94 -7.38 -26.39
C PHE A 16 -46.80 -8.83 -25.91
N THR A 17 -47.92 -9.50 -25.58
CA THR A 17 -47.87 -10.89 -25.10
C THR A 17 -47.49 -11.89 -26.19
N GLN A 18 -47.86 -11.68 -27.46
CA GLN A 18 -47.44 -12.57 -28.55
C GLN A 18 -45.96 -12.37 -28.95
N ALA A 19 -45.44 -11.15 -28.89
CA ALA A 19 -44.01 -10.88 -29.13
C ALA A 19 -43.13 -11.48 -28.01
N ASP A 20 -43.56 -11.40 -26.75
CA ASP A 20 -42.83 -11.98 -25.62
C ASP A 20 -42.89 -13.51 -25.61
N ILE A 21 -44.00 -14.15 -25.97
CA ILE A 21 -44.08 -15.63 -26.02
C ILE A 21 -43.23 -16.19 -27.18
N PHE A 22 -43.22 -15.54 -28.35
CA PHE A 22 -42.37 -15.98 -29.46
C PHE A 22 -40.89 -15.72 -29.16
N ALA A 23 -40.55 -14.61 -28.49
CA ALA A 23 -39.20 -14.35 -28.01
C ALA A 23 -38.77 -15.34 -26.92
N ILE A 24 -39.65 -15.73 -25.99
CA ILE A 24 -39.37 -16.72 -24.93
C ILE A 24 -39.18 -18.12 -25.51
N ILE A 25 -40.01 -18.56 -26.46
CA ILE A 25 -39.85 -19.89 -27.09
C ILE A 25 -38.61 -19.93 -28.01
N PHE A 26 -38.32 -18.82 -28.71
CA PHE A 26 -37.11 -18.71 -29.55
C PHE A 26 -35.84 -18.55 -28.70
N LEU A 27 -35.90 -17.86 -27.55
CA LEU A 27 -34.78 -17.78 -26.59
C LEU A 27 -34.59 -19.09 -25.84
N ASP A 28 -35.63 -19.79 -25.38
CA ASP A 28 -35.50 -21.08 -24.68
C ASP A 28 -34.86 -22.14 -25.58
N GLY A 29 -35.17 -22.11 -26.89
CA GLY A 29 -34.52 -22.93 -27.90
C GLY A 29 -33.03 -22.59 -28.14
N ILE A 30 -32.64 -21.34 -27.90
CA ILE A 30 -31.23 -20.88 -27.95
C ILE A 30 -30.53 -21.09 -26.60
N LEU A 31 -31.25 -21.04 -25.46
CA LEU A 31 -30.77 -21.21 -24.08
C LEU A 31 -30.36 -22.65 -23.78
N ALA A 32 -31.19 -23.63 -24.17
CA ALA A 32 -30.82 -25.04 -24.05
C ALA A 32 -29.64 -25.38 -24.99
N LYS A 33 -29.57 -24.73 -26.15
CA LYS A 33 -28.46 -24.89 -27.08
C LYS A 33 -27.19 -24.20 -26.61
N SER A 34 -27.20 -23.01 -25.98
CA SER A 34 -25.98 -22.28 -25.59
C SER A 34 -25.35 -22.76 -24.29
N ILE A 35 -26.13 -23.26 -23.33
CA ILE A 35 -25.59 -23.93 -22.13
C ILE A 35 -24.99 -25.28 -22.53
N GLY A 36 -25.67 -26.02 -23.42
CA GLY A 36 -25.13 -27.25 -24.01
C GLY A 36 -23.87 -26.99 -24.87
N PHE A 37 -23.88 -25.93 -25.69
CA PHE A 37 -22.72 -25.54 -26.51
C PHE A 37 -21.57 -25.04 -25.66
N GLY A 38 -21.84 -24.31 -24.57
CA GLY A 38 -20.82 -23.81 -23.63
C GLY A 38 -20.12 -24.92 -22.87
N ILE A 39 -20.84 -25.98 -22.49
CA ILE A 39 -20.24 -27.19 -21.91
C ILE A 39 -19.46 -27.96 -22.97
N ILE A 40 -19.97 -28.10 -24.20
CA ILE A 40 -19.29 -28.77 -25.31
C ILE A 40 -18.04 -28.00 -25.77
N HIS A 41 -18.06 -26.66 -25.71
CA HIS A 41 -16.91 -25.80 -26.03
C HIS A 41 -15.92 -25.68 -24.88
N LEU A 42 -16.35 -25.75 -23.63
CA LEU A 42 -15.47 -25.89 -22.47
C LEU A 42 -14.75 -27.24 -22.53
N LEU A 43 -15.47 -28.31 -22.92
CA LEU A 43 -14.90 -29.62 -23.24
C LEU A 43 -13.97 -29.58 -24.48
N ALA A 44 -14.29 -28.78 -25.50
CA ALA A 44 -13.42 -28.58 -26.66
C ALA A 44 -12.21 -27.65 -26.38
N SER A 45 -12.29 -26.78 -25.36
CA SER A 45 -11.19 -25.90 -24.92
C SER A 45 -10.06 -26.68 -24.26
N PHE A 46 -10.35 -27.85 -23.68
CA PHE A 46 -9.32 -28.78 -23.23
C PHE A 46 -8.47 -29.35 -24.37
N ALA A 47 -8.86 -29.16 -25.65
CA ALA A 47 -8.19 -29.75 -26.80
C ALA A 47 -7.30 -28.78 -27.60
N THR A 48 -7.27 -27.46 -27.33
CA THR A 48 -6.49 -26.51 -28.15
C THR A 48 -5.82 -25.38 -27.38
N SER A 49 -4.56 -25.12 -27.71
CA SER A 49 -3.68 -24.15 -27.07
C SER A 49 -4.07 -22.69 -27.35
N GLY A 50 -4.13 -21.89 -26.28
CA GLY A 50 -3.50 -20.56 -26.24
C GLY A 50 -4.37 -19.33 -26.51
N GLY A 51 -4.56 -18.52 -25.45
CA GLY A 51 -4.69 -17.06 -25.51
C GLY A 51 -6.03 -16.49 -26.02
N LEU A 52 -6.35 -16.66 -27.30
CA LEU A 52 -7.51 -16.03 -27.94
C LEU A 52 -8.84 -16.57 -27.39
N LEU A 53 -8.87 -17.86 -27.08
CA LEU A 53 -10.04 -18.52 -26.51
C LEU A 53 -10.38 -17.98 -25.12
N SER A 54 -9.37 -17.58 -24.34
CA SER A 54 -9.57 -17.01 -23.01
C SER A 54 -10.30 -15.66 -23.08
N LEU A 55 -9.95 -14.80 -24.03
CA LEU A 55 -10.62 -13.49 -24.26
C LEU A 55 -12.07 -13.65 -24.69
N ILE A 56 -12.36 -14.65 -25.53
CA ILE A 56 -13.73 -14.97 -25.96
C ILE A 56 -14.55 -15.46 -24.77
N VAL A 57 -13.97 -16.34 -23.94
CA VAL A 57 -14.60 -16.78 -22.69
C VAL A 57 -14.81 -15.61 -21.74
N TRP A 58 -13.84 -14.70 -21.56
CA TRP A 58 -13.99 -13.47 -20.77
C TRP A 58 -15.16 -12.59 -21.25
N SER A 59 -15.31 -12.41 -22.56
CA SER A 59 -16.43 -11.63 -23.11
C SER A 59 -17.79 -12.28 -22.87
N GLU A 60 -17.89 -13.61 -23.01
CA GLU A 60 -19.13 -14.35 -22.80
C GLU A 60 -19.51 -14.43 -21.32
N ILE A 61 -18.54 -14.47 -20.41
CA ILE A 61 -18.77 -14.40 -18.96
C ILE A 61 -19.31 -13.02 -18.55
N ILE A 62 -18.79 -11.95 -19.15
CA ILE A 62 -19.28 -10.58 -18.90
C ILE A 62 -20.72 -10.44 -19.41
N VAL A 63 -21.03 -11.02 -20.57
CA VAL A 63 -22.38 -11.02 -21.17
C VAL A 63 -23.35 -11.88 -20.37
N ALA A 64 -22.97 -13.09 -19.96
CA ALA A 64 -23.77 -13.95 -19.08
C ALA A 64 -23.98 -13.30 -17.70
N GLY A 65 -22.94 -12.63 -17.19
CA GLY A 65 -22.95 -11.79 -15.99
C GLY A 65 -24.01 -10.69 -16.05
N TYR A 66 -24.02 -9.97 -17.17
CA TYR A 66 -24.98 -8.89 -17.45
C TYR A 66 -26.41 -9.41 -17.59
N LEU A 67 -26.62 -10.55 -18.27
CA LEU A 67 -27.94 -11.13 -18.53
C LEU A 67 -28.58 -11.72 -17.26
N LEU A 68 -27.81 -12.41 -16.41
CA LEU A 68 -28.29 -12.99 -15.16
C LEU A 68 -28.55 -11.96 -14.06
N ASN A 69 -27.85 -10.82 -14.08
CA ASN A 69 -28.20 -9.68 -13.22
C ASN A 69 -29.61 -9.13 -13.55
N LYS A 70 -30.02 -9.26 -14.82
CA LYS A 70 -31.34 -8.84 -15.30
C LYS A 70 -32.48 -9.79 -14.89
N THR A 71 -32.17 -11.07 -14.63
CA THR A 71 -33.16 -12.10 -14.22
C THR A 71 -33.38 -12.20 -12.71
N GLY A 72 -32.66 -11.41 -11.90
CA GLY A 72 -32.88 -11.30 -10.45
C GLY A 72 -32.32 -12.46 -9.61
N GLN A 73 -31.69 -13.47 -10.21
CA GLN A 73 -31.08 -14.61 -9.50
C GLN A 73 -29.61 -14.35 -9.14
N LYS A 74 -29.39 -13.47 -8.15
CA LYS A 74 -28.03 -13.05 -7.73
C LYS A 74 -27.14 -14.18 -7.18
N SER A 75 -27.72 -15.20 -6.56
CA SER A 75 -26.99 -16.34 -5.96
C SER A 75 -26.45 -17.32 -7.00
N THR A 76 -27.24 -17.61 -8.03
CA THR A 76 -26.83 -18.49 -9.14
C THR A 76 -25.72 -17.83 -9.95
N LEU A 77 -25.83 -16.52 -10.19
CA LEU A 77 -24.82 -15.73 -10.89
C LEU A 77 -23.46 -15.75 -10.19
N ALA A 78 -23.43 -15.46 -8.89
CA ALA A 78 -22.18 -15.44 -8.11
C ALA A 78 -21.46 -16.80 -8.14
N THR A 79 -22.23 -17.89 -8.02
CA THR A 79 -21.70 -19.27 -8.06
C THR A 79 -21.13 -19.63 -9.44
N LEU A 80 -21.83 -19.25 -10.50
CA LEU A 80 -21.37 -19.50 -11.87
C LEU A 80 -20.10 -18.70 -12.17
N THR A 81 -20.05 -17.43 -11.75
CA THR A 81 -18.86 -16.59 -11.91
C THR A 81 -17.65 -17.13 -11.14
N SER A 82 -17.81 -17.63 -9.92
CA SER A 82 -16.70 -18.22 -9.16
C SER A 82 -16.18 -19.51 -9.78
N MET A 83 -17.07 -20.36 -10.33
CA MET A 83 -16.70 -21.59 -11.02
C MET A 83 -15.92 -21.29 -12.31
N LEU A 84 -16.35 -20.27 -13.05
CA LEU A 84 -15.69 -19.85 -14.29
C LEU A 84 -14.30 -19.25 -14.03
N VAL A 85 -14.18 -18.38 -13.03
CA VAL A 85 -12.88 -17.82 -12.62
C VAL A 85 -11.95 -18.94 -12.14
N ALA A 86 -12.45 -19.87 -11.32
CA ALA A 86 -11.69 -21.04 -10.89
C ALA A 86 -11.23 -21.93 -12.06
N GLY A 87 -12.09 -22.16 -13.05
CA GLY A 87 -11.76 -22.95 -14.22
C GLY A 87 -10.70 -22.29 -15.09
N LEU A 88 -10.80 -20.98 -15.32
CA LEU A 88 -9.83 -20.20 -16.09
C LEU A 88 -8.47 -20.12 -15.40
N VAL A 89 -8.46 -19.74 -14.12
CA VAL A 89 -7.23 -19.64 -13.32
C VAL A 89 -6.61 -21.02 -13.15
N GLY A 90 -7.42 -22.03 -12.85
CA GLY A 90 -6.99 -23.41 -12.73
C GLY A 90 -6.36 -23.91 -14.03
N HIS A 91 -7.05 -23.82 -15.17
CA HIS A 91 -6.53 -24.35 -16.43
C HIS A 91 -5.23 -23.66 -16.87
N PHE A 92 -5.16 -22.34 -16.75
CA PHE A 92 -3.97 -21.58 -17.15
C PHE A 92 -2.78 -21.82 -16.21
N PHE A 93 -2.96 -21.64 -14.90
CA PHE A 93 -1.84 -21.70 -13.96
C PHE A 93 -1.47 -23.15 -13.62
N ILE A 94 -2.43 -24.04 -13.34
CA ILE A 94 -2.12 -25.44 -13.02
C ILE A 94 -1.47 -26.14 -14.22
N GLY A 95 -1.89 -25.80 -15.45
CA GLY A 95 -1.23 -26.28 -16.67
C GLY A 95 0.24 -25.89 -16.74
N LEU A 96 0.55 -24.60 -16.53
CA LEU A 96 1.91 -24.09 -16.55
C LEU A 96 2.76 -24.63 -15.37
N GLU A 97 2.16 -24.74 -14.19
CA GLU A 97 2.80 -25.29 -12.98
C GLU A 97 3.20 -26.75 -13.15
N ILE A 98 2.33 -27.58 -13.76
CA ILE A 98 2.64 -29.00 -14.00
C ILE A 98 3.84 -29.14 -14.94
N GLY A 99 3.90 -28.30 -15.99
CA GLY A 99 5.07 -28.28 -16.88
C GLY A 99 6.35 -27.96 -16.11
N LEU A 100 6.33 -26.88 -15.32
CA LEU A 100 7.47 -26.48 -14.48
C LEU A 100 7.85 -27.54 -13.46
N LEU A 101 6.87 -28.13 -12.74
CA LEU A 101 7.11 -29.15 -11.73
C LEU A 101 7.69 -30.43 -12.33
N ASP A 102 7.20 -30.86 -13.50
CA ASP A 102 7.76 -32.01 -14.21
C ASP A 102 9.21 -31.76 -14.62
N ASP A 103 9.54 -30.55 -15.08
CA ASP A 103 10.91 -30.19 -15.49
C ASP A 103 11.85 -30.02 -14.29
N MET A 104 11.35 -29.49 -13.17
CA MET A 104 12.07 -29.44 -11.89
C MET A 104 12.29 -30.83 -11.28
N ALA A 105 11.33 -31.75 -11.42
CA ALA A 105 11.39 -33.07 -10.79
C ALA A 105 12.30 -34.08 -11.54
N LYS A 106 12.54 -33.88 -12.84
CA LYS A 106 13.40 -34.76 -13.65
C LYS A 106 14.87 -34.61 -13.25
N SER A 107 15.44 -35.61 -12.59
CA SER A 107 16.89 -35.69 -12.44
C SER A 107 17.54 -36.39 -13.64
N ILE A 108 18.66 -35.85 -14.12
CA ILE A 108 19.45 -36.45 -15.20
C ILE A 108 20.91 -36.44 -14.76
N ILE A 109 21.38 -37.56 -14.23
CA ILE A 109 22.76 -37.69 -13.74
C ILE A 109 23.60 -38.36 -14.82
N PHE A 110 24.64 -37.66 -15.29
CA PHE A 110 25.66 -38.21 -16.19
C PHE A 110 27.04 -38.08 -15.53
N LEU A 111 27.75 -39.21 -15.37
CA LEU A 111 29.07 -39.27 -14.69
C LEU A 111 29.09 -38.62 -13.29
N GLY A 112 27.98 -38.71 -12.55
CA GLY A 112 27.86 -38.13 -11.20
C GLY A 112 27.58 -36.63 -11.17
N ILE A 113 27.38 -35.98 -12.32
CA ILE A 113 27.02 -34.57 -12.45
C ILE A 113 25.57 -34.45 -12.94
N GLU A 114 24.77 -33.68 -12.23
CA GLU A 114 23.39 -33.34 -12.60
C GLU A 114 23.40 -32.45 -13.86
N GLN A 115 22.86 -32.96 -14.97
CA GLN A 115 22.79 -32.27 -16.26
C GLN A 115 21.57 -31.36 -16.36
N ASN A 116 20.53 -31.62 -15.56
CA ASN A 116 19.36 -30.76 -15.53
C ASN A 116 19.62 -29.53 -14.63
N ALA A 117 19.82 -28.38 -15.26
CA ALA A 117 19.98 -27.10 -14.57
C ALA A 117 18.73 -26.69 -13.78
N GLU A 118 17.54 -27.15 -14.16
CA GLU A 118 16.26 -26.82 -13.52
C GLU A 118 15.91 -27.77 -12.37
N HIS A 119 16.67 -28.85 -12.17
CA HIS A 119 16.34 -29.89 -11.21
C HIS A 119 16.31 -29.40 -9.76
N TYR A 120 15.20 -29.62 -9.07
CA TYR A 120 15.09 -29.47 -7.63
C TYR A 120 14.84 -30.82 -6.96
N PRO A 121 15.56 -31.14 -5.87
CA PRO A 121 15.20 -32.27 -5.03
C PRO A 121 13.76 -32.13 -4.56
N LEU A 122 12.99 -33.21 -4.66
CA LEU A 122 11.57 -33.23 -4.29
C LEU A 122 11.33 -32.71 -2.85
N GLN A 123 12.28 -32.99 -1.95
CA GLN A 123 12.28 -32.48 -0.58
C GLN A 123 12.23 -30.95 -0.51
N ASP A 124 12.97 -30.25 -1.37
CA ASP A 124 13.02 -28.80 -1.36
C ASP A 124 11.75 -28.21 -1.97
N ILE A 125 11.23 -28.81 -3.04
CA ILE A 125 9.91 -28.46 -3.60
C ILE A 125 8.83 -28.55 -2.51
N PHE A 126 8.80 -29.66 -1.75
CA PHE A 126 7.88 -29.80 -0.64
C PHE A 126 8.10 -28.77 0.47
N LYS A 127 9.35 -28.45 0.85
CA LYS A 127 9.58 -27.40 1.87
C LYS A 127 8.96 -26.06 1.46
N PHE A 128 9.13 -25.64 0.20
CA PHE A 128 8.59 -24.37 -0.29
C PHE A 128 7.07 -24.36 -0.37
N VAL A 129 6.47 -25.36 -1.04
CA VAL A 129 5.01 -25.46 -1.18
C VAL A 129 4.34 -25.55 0.19
N GLY A 130 4.92 -26.31 1.11
CA GLY A 130 4.38 -26.47 2.47
C GLY A 130 4.39 -25.20 3.27
N THR A 131 5.47 -24.44 3.16
CA THR A 131 5.57 -23.16 3.86
C THR A 131 4.51 -22.19 3.36
N ILE A 132 4.28 -22.14 2.05
CA ILE A 132 3.25 -21.28 1.44
C ILE A 132 1.86 -21.73 1.88
N VAL A 133 1.57 -23.02 1.75
CA VAL A 133 0.29 -23.61 2.13
C VAL A 133 0.02 -23.40 3.63
N LEU A 134 1.03 -23.56 4.48
CA LEU A 134 0.93 -23.33 5.92
C LEU A 134 0.70 -21.84 6.25
N ALA A 135 1.50 -20.94 5.66
CA ALA A 135 1.33 -19.50 5.84
C ALA A 135 -0.08 -19.07 5.43
N SER A 136 -0.57 -19.65 4.35
CA SER A 136 -1.91 -19.40 3.83
C SER A 136 -3.01 -19.91 4.76
N PHE A 137 -2.80 -21.07 5.36
CA PHE A 137 -3.70 -21.64 6.35
C PHE A 137 -3.81 -20.72 7.57
N ILE A 138 -2.67 -20.25 8.09
CA ILE A 138 -2.61 -19.31 9.22
C ILE A 138 -3.33 -18.00 8.90
N LEU A 139 -3.13 -17.47 7.69
CA LEU A 139 -3.75 -16.22 7.26
C LEU A 139 -5.26 -16.34 7.09
N VAL A 140 -5.75 -17.39 6.45
CA VAL A 140 -7.19 -17.58 6.20
C VAL A 140 -7.95 -17.92 7.48
N GLN A 141 -7.37 -18.71 8.37
CA GLN A 141 -7.97 -19.02 9.66
C GLN A 141 -7.96 -17.83 10.63
N ASN A 142 -7.17 -16.79 10.32
CA ASN A 142 -6.90 -15.64 11.19
C ASN A 142 -6.52 -16.06 12.63
N GLU A 143 -5.85 -17.20 12.78
CA GLU A 143 -5.48 -17.76 14.07
C GLU A 143 -4.38 -16.93 14.78
N LEU A 144 -3.71 -16.03 14.05
CA LEU A 144 -2.73 -15.10 14.62
C LEU A 144 -3.35 -14.12 15.63
N ASP A 145 -4.55 -13.62 15.38
CA ASP A 145 -5.23 -12.71 16.30
C ASP A 145 -5.58 -13.40 17.63
N VAL A 146 -5.99 -14.67 17.55
CA VAL A 146 -6.26 -15.51 18.73
C VAL A 146 -4.95 -15.78 19.48
N LEU A 147 -3.87 -16.10 18.76
CA LEU A 147 -2.54 -16.33 19.32
C LEU A 147 -2.02 -15.12 20.08
N PHE A 148 -1.99 -13.94 19.45
CA PHE A 148 -1.54 -12.73 20.12
C PHE A 148 -2.50 -12.26 21.23
N GLY A 149 -3.81 -12.51 21.08
CA GLY A 149 -4.82 -12.26 22.11
C GLY A 149 -4.58 -13.08 23.39
N ASN A 150 -4.40 -14.38 23.25
CA ASN A 150 -4.14 -15.30 24.36
C ASN A 150 -2.76 -15.07 24.97
N LEU A 151 -1.75 -14.74 24.14
CA LEU A 151 -0.42 -14.34 24.61
C LEU A 151 -0.51 -13.10 25.49
N LYS A 152 -1.27 -12.08 25.07
CA LYS A 152 -1.48 -10.84 25.83
C LYS A 152 -2.22 -11.09 27.15
N LEU A 153 -3.24 -11.96 27.15
CA LEU A 153 -3.94 -12.39 28.36
C LEU A 153 -2.98 -13.12 29.32
N THR A 154 -2.16 -14.02 28.80
CA THR A 154 -1.12 -14.74 29.55
C THR A 154 -0.11 -13.76 30.16
N PHE A 155 0.45 -12.84 29.37
CA PHE A 155 1.38 -11.82 29.86
C PHE A 155 0.73 -10.86 30.86
N SER A 156 -0.57 -10.58 30.74
CA SER A 156 -1.29 -9.76 31.71
C SER A 156 -1.48 -10.44 33.07
N LYS A 157 -1.55 -11.78 33.09
CA LYS A 157 -1.55 -12.61 34.30
C LYS A 157 -0.15 -12.87 34.87
N PHE A 158 0.93 -12.53 34.15
CA PHE A 158 2.30 -12.57 34.66
C PHE A 158 2.70 -11.29 35.44
N ARG A 159 1.74 -10.42 35.77
CA ARG A 159 1.96 -9.23 36.59
C ARG A 159 2.22 -9.67 38.06
N PRO A 160 3.16 -9.05 38.79
CA PRO A 160 3.43 -9.48 40.16
C PRO A 160 2.20 -9.21 41.03
N GLY A 161 1.59 -10.26 41.58
CA GLY A 161 0.43 -10.17 42.49
C GLY A 161 -0.81 -10.99 42.10
N SER A 162 -0.77 -11.87 41.10
CA SER A 162 -1.88 -12.82 40.84
C SER A 162 -1.51 -14.23 41.28
N ASP A 163 -2.25 -14.78 42.25
CA ASP A 163 -1.96 -16.09 42.88
C ASP A 163 -2.50 -17.30 42.10
N ASP A 164 -3.16 -17.12 40.95
CA ASP A 164 -3.79 -18.21 40.19
C ASP A 164 -2.92 -18.74 39.04
N VAL A 165 -1.96 -19.60 39.38
CA VAL A 165 -1.10 -20.32 38.41
C VAL A 165 -1.82 -21.53 37.78
N SER A 166 -2.80 -22.12 38.47
CA SER A 166 -3.61 -23.26 37.98
C SER A 166 -4.43 -22.91 36.74
N ASP A 167 -4.94 -21.67 36.70
CA ASP A 167 -5.79 -21.13 35.65
C ASP A 167 -5.00 -20.85 34.35
N ILE A 168 -3.68 -20.63 34.45
CA ILE A 168 -2.77 -20.44 33.31
C ILE A 168 -2.61 -21.74 32.52
N LYS A 169 -2.52 -22.89 33.21
CA LYS A 169 -2.47 -24.21 32.55
C LYS A 169 -3.77 -24.52 31.81
N GLY A 170 -4.93 -24.20 32.40
CA GLY A 170 -6.24 -24.37 31.75
C GLY A 170 -6.36 -23.51 30.49
N ILE A 171 -5.99 -22.22 30.57
CA ILE A 171 -5.99 -21.30 29.41
C ILE A 171 -5.03 -21.79 28.32
N TRP A 172 -3.84 -22.26 28.68
CA TRP A 172 -2.88 -22.81 27.71
C TRP A 172 -3.38 -24.09 27.05
N LEU A 173 -3.97 -25.03 27.81
CA LEU A 173 -4.47 -26.31 27.29
C LEU A 173 -5.72 -26.14 26.42
N ASP A 174 -6.68 -25.29 26.81
CA ASP A 174 -7.85 -25.00 25.98
C ASP A 174 -7.47 -24.25 24.70
N SER A 175 -6.45 -23.38 24.76
CA SER A 175 -5.93 -22.66 23.58
C SER A 175 -5.37 -23.60 22.51
N TRP A 176 -4.84 -24.77 22.84
CA TRP A 176 -4.33 -25.72 21.83
C TRP A 176 -5.44 -26.30 20.96
N SER A 177 -6.66 -26.38 21.49
CA SER A 177 -7.83 -26.80 20.69
C SER A 177 -8.20 -25.74 19.65
N ASP A 178 -7.96 -24.46 19.92
CA ASP A 178 -8.23 -23.35 18.99
C ASP A 178 -7.23 -23.28 17.82
N TYR A 179 -6.00 -23.80 17.97
CA TYR A 179 -4.98 -23.89 16.90
C TYR A 179 -4.98 -25.25 16.18
N GLY A 180 -5.95 -26.11 16.47
CA GLY A 180 -5.80 -27.53 16.18
C GLY A 180 -5.79 -27.90 14.70
N THR A 181 -6.39 -27.05 13.89
CA THR A 181 -6.40 -27.10 12.43
C THR A 181 -5.04 -26.74 11.85
N THR A 182 -4.39 -25.68 12.36
CA THR A 182 -3.03 -25.30 11.96
C THR A 182 -2.01 -26.33 12.44
N PHE A 183 -2.17 -26.89 13.64
CA PHE A 183 -1.29 -27.94 14.14
C PHE A 183 -1.33 -29.19 13.25
N ILE A 184 -2.50 -29.59 12.74
CA ILE A 184 -2.60 -30.72 11.82
C ILE A 184 -2.04 -30.38 10.44
N ALA A 185 -2.17 -29.15 9.95
CA ALA A 185 -1.47 -28.71 8.74
C ALA A 185 0.07 -28.73 8.93
N ILE A 186 0.55 -28.32 10.11
CA ILE A 186 1.96 -28.38 10.54
C ILE A 186 2.45 -29.82 10.68
N VAL A 187 1.60 -30.80 10.97
CA VAL A 187 1.98 -32.23 11.14
C VAL A 187 1.81 -33.03 9.85
N ALA A 188 0.76 -32.78 9.07
CA ALA A 188 0.50 -33.49 7.81
C ALA A 188 1.58 -33.21 6.78
N TRP A 189 2.14 -31.99 6.76
CA TRP A 189 3.16 -31.61 5.79
C TRP A 189 4.54 -32.26 6.05
N PRO A 190 5.09 -32.29 7.28
CA PRO A 190 6.27 -33.09 7.62
C PRO A 190 6.10 -34.58 7.37
N VAL A 191 4.88 -35.13 7.54
CA VAL A 191 4.61 -36.54 7.21
C VAL A 191 4.75 -36.77 5.70
N LEU A 192 4.19 -35.89 4.85
CA LEU A 192 4.42 -35.94 3.40
C LEU A 192 5.89 -35.74 3.03
N PHE A 193 6.59 -34.83 3.72
CA PHE A 193 8.03 -34.60 3.56
C PHE A 193 8.88 -35.84 3.92
N LEU A 194 8.50 -36.59 4.96
CA LEU A 194 9.17 -37.83 5.38
C LEU A 194 8.83 -39.02 4.48
N LEU A 195 7.66 -39.01 3.84
CA LEU A 195 7.23 -40.04 2.88
C LEU A 195 7.79 -39.80 1.47
N ALA A 196 8.12 -38.57 1.10
CA ALA A 196 8.64 -38.19 -0.21
C ALA A 196 9.88 -38.99 -0.68
N PRO A 197 10.86 -39.36 0.17
CA PRO A 197 12.00 -40.18 -0.23
C PRO A 197 11.69 -41.68 -0.37
N ILE A 198 10.57 -42.14 0.21
CA ILE A 198 10.23 -43.56 0.34
C ILE A 198 9.35 -44.02 -0.84
N LEU A 199 8.66 -43.07 -1.49
CA LEU A 199 7.73 -43.36 -2.58
C LEU A 199 8.42 -43.20 -3.94
N PRO A 200 8.45 -44.24 -4.79
CA PRO A 200 9.09 -44.19 -6.11
C PRO A 200 8.16 -43.46 -7.10
N PHE A 201 8.18 -42.12 -7.08
CA PHE A 201 7.39 -41.32 -8.01
C PHE A 201 8.16 -41.05 -9.32
N GLU A 202 7.55 -41.35 -10.46
CA GLU A 202 7.98 -40.81 -11.76
C GLU A 202 7.75 -39.28 -11.79
N ALA A 203 8.54 -38.53 -12.56
CA ALA A 203 8.44 -37.07 -12.65
C ALA A 203 7.01 -36.57 -12.95
N LYS A 204 6.22 -37.32 -13.74
CA LYS A 204 4.82 -36.97 -14.07
C LYS A 204 3.85 -37.06 -12.89
N SER A 205 4.14 -37.91 -11.90
CA SER A 205 3.27 -38.12 -10.73
C SER A 205 3.57 -37.14 -9.59
N VAL A 206 4.73 -36.50 -9.64
CA VAL A 206 5.13 -35.45 -8.69
C VAL A 206 4.17 -34.26 -8.79
N SER A 207 3.81 -33.88 -10.01
CA SER A 207 2.86 -32.81 -10.29
C SER A 207 1.50 -33.03 -9.59
N LEU A 208 0.94 -34.23 -9.68
CA LEU A 208 -0.34 -34.56 -9.03
C LEU A 208 -0.21 -34.68 -7.50
N LEU A 209 0.93 -35.16 -7.00
CA LEU A 209 1.21 -35.23 -5.57
C LEU A 209 1.42 -33.85 -4.92
N VAL A 210 2.02 -32.91 -5.65
CA VAL A 210 2.24 -31.55 -5.14
C VAL A 210 0.96 -30.74 -5.28
N MET A 211 0.40 -30.64 -6.49
CA MET A 211 -0.78 -29.81 -6.76
C MET A 211 -2.08 -30.43 -6.27
N GLY A 212 -2.20 -31.75 -6.28
CA GLY A 212 -3.35 -32.42 -5.66
C GLY A 212 -3.35 -32.28 -4.14
N GLY A 213 -2.17 -32.23 -3.51
CA GLY A 213 -2.02 -31.90 -2.10
C GLY A 213 -2.51 -30.48 -1.80
N VAL A 214 -2.20 -29.53 -2.69
CA VAL A 214 -2.68 -28.14 -2.60
C VAL A 214 -4.20 -28.07 -2.68
N VAL A 215 -4.83 -28.75 -3.65
CA VAL A 215 -6.31 -28.81 -3.78
C VAL A 215 -6.93 -29.50 -2.56
N PHE A 216 -6.30 -30.56 -2.04
CA PHE A 216 -6.73 -31.23 -0.82
C PHE A 216 -6.69 -30.30 0.40
N VAL A 217 -5.68 -29.45 0.52
CA VAL A 217 -5.63 -28.45 1.60
C VAL A 217 -6.71 -27.38 1.43
N CYS A 218 -6.96 -26.89 0.22
CA CYS A 218 -8.11 -26.00 -0.04
C CYS A 218 -9.44 -26.63 0.40
N TRP A 219 -9.60 -27.94 0.16
CA TRP A 219 -10.76 -28.70 0.62
C TRP A 219 -10.84 -28.76 2.15
N LEU A 220 -9.73 -29.00 2.84
CA LEU A 220 -9.68 -28.98 4.31
C LEU A 220 -10.07 -27.62 4.86
N MET A 221 -9.55 -26.54 4.29
CA MET A 221 -9.86 -25.16 4.70
C MET A 221 -11.35 -24.84 4.57
N LEU A 222 -12.00 -25.26 3.49
CA LEU A 222 -13.43 -24.99 3.30
C LEU A 222 -14.33 -25.87 4.18
N THR A 223 -13.90 -27.11 4.42
CA THR A 223 -14.72 -28.13 5.08
C THR A 223 -14.70 -28.02 6.60
N PHE A 224 -13.53 -27.75 7.19
CA PHE A 224 -13.36 -27.76 8.63
C PHE A 224 -13.33 -26.34 9.21
N GLU A 225 -13.96 -26.18 10.37
CA GLU A 225 -13.88 -24.96 11.16
C GLU A 225 -12.60 -24.96 12.01
N PRO A 226 -12.01 -23.78 12.31
CA PRO A 226 -10.82 -23.71 13.14
C PRO A 226 -11.01 -24.45 14.47
N GLY A 227 -10.05 -25.33 14.80
CA GLY A 227 -10.06 -26.14 16.01
C GLY A 227 -10.99 -27.37 16.04
N SER A 228 -11.84 -27.58 15.03
CA SER A 228 -12.77 -28.74 15.03
C SER A 228 -12.06 -30.08 14.89
N LEU A 229 -10.86 -30.09 14.31
CA LEU A 229 -10.14 -31.28 13.88
C LEU A 229 -9.40 -31.98 15.04
N LEU A 230 -8.94 -31.22 16.05
CA LEU A 230 -8.32 -31.76 17.27
C LEU A 230 -9.33 -32.23 18.32
N ARG A 231 -10.62 -31.89 18.18
CA ARG A 231 -11.69 -32.47 19.03
C ARG A 231 -11.91 -33.96 18.78
N LEU A 232 -11.22 -34.54 17.78
CA LEU A 232 -11.21 -35.97 17.41
C LEU A 232 -12.62 -36.60 17.34
N ASN A 233 -13.60 -35.81 16.91
CA ASN A 233 -14.94 -36.33 16.68
C ASN A 233 -14.88 -37.41 15.59
N ARG A 234 -15.49 -38.58 15.84
CA ARG A 234 -15.50 -39.73 14.93
C ARG A 234 -15.90 -39.34 13.50
N GLU A 235 -16.87 -38.43 13.36
CA GLU A 235 -17.32 -37.92 12.06
C GLU A 235 -16.23 -37.13 11.32
N SER A 236 -15.47 -36.28 12.02
CA SER A 236 -14.39 -35.48 11.42
C SER A 236 -13.23 -36.36 10.98
N LEU A 237 -12.86 -37.35 11.80
CA LEU A 237 -11.84 -38.35 11.46
C LEU A 237 -12.24 -39.21 10.26
N MET A 238 -13.50 -39.63 10.16
CA MET A 238 -13.99 -40.40 9.01
C MET A 238 -13.97 -39.56 7.72
N LYS A 239 -14.36 -38.28 7.77
CA LYS A 239 -14.29 -37.36 6.61
C LYS A 239 -12.85 -37.11 6.17
N LEU A 240 -11.93 -36.92 7.10
CA LEU A 240 -10.51 -36.75 6.81
C LEU A 240 -9.92 -38.03 6.17
N GLY A 241 -10.16 -39.19 6.81
CA GLY A 241 -9.62 -40.48 6.38
C GLY A 241 -10.11 -40.88 4.98
N SER A 242 -11.40 -40.70 4.68
CA SER A 242 -11.94 -40.99 3.35
C SER A 242 -11.36 -40.07 2.27
N ALA A 243 -11.24 -38.78 2.55
CA ALA A 243 -10.67 -37.81 1.61
C ALA A 243 -9.18 -38.06 1.36
N LEU A 244 -8.41 -38.36 2.41
CA LEU A 244 -6.99 -38.70 2.29
C LEU A 244 -6.78 -40.00 1.48
N THR A 245 -7.64 -40.99 1.70
CA THR A 245 -7.59 -42.26 0.97
C THR A 245 -7.92 -42.07 -0.51
N ALA A 246 -8.94 -41.25 -0.83
CA ALA A 246 -9.28 -40.91 -2.20
C ALA A 246 -8.16 -40.14 -2.92
N TYR A 247 -7.53 -39.19 -2.23
CA TYR A 247 -6.41 -38.42 -2.73
C TYR A 247 -5.19 -39.32 -3.04
N LEU A 248 -4.73 -40.10 -2.06
CA LEU A 248 -3.58 -40.99 -2.25
C LEU A 248 -3.86 -42.08 -3.29
N GLY A 249 -5.09 -42.60 -3.35
CA GLY A 249 -5.50 -43.55 -4.38
C GLY A 249 -5.42 -42.98 -5.78
N LEU A 250 -5.78 -41.70 -5.96
CA LEU A 250 -5.69 -41.01 -7.25
C LEU A 250 -4.23 -40.73 -7.66
N VAL A 251 -3.37 -40.36 -6.71
CA VAL A 251 -1.92 -40.19 -6.94
C VAL A 251 -1.26 -41.51 -7.35
N ILE A 252 -1.58 -42.61 -6.66
CA ILE A 252 -1.03 -43.94 -6.99
C ILE A 252 -1.55 -44.41 -8.36
N ALA A 253 -2.84 -44.19 -8.65
CA ALA A 253 -3.43 -44.59 -9.93
C ALA A 253 -2.80 -43.86 -11.12
N ASP A 254 -2.50 -42.57 -10.98
CA ASP A 254 -1.77 -41.77 -11.96
C ASP A 254 -0.32 -42.24 -12.14
N GLY A 255 0.38 -42.51 -11.03
CA GLY A 255 1.76 -43.03 -11.09
C GLY A 255 1.89 -44.41 -11.71
N MET A 256 0.84 -45.23 -11.63
CA MET A 256 0.76 -46.50 -12.36
C MET A 256 0.18 -46.36 -13.77
N ARG A 257 -0.13 -45.14 -14.22
CA ARG A 257 -0.78 -44.80 -15.50
C ARG A 257 -2.09 -45.56 -15.75
N LEU A 258 -2.83 -45.86 -14.68
CA LEU A 258 -4.13 -46.54 -14.76
C LEU A 258 -5.23 -45.64 -15.35
N ILE A 259 -5.03 -44.32 -15.29
CA ILE A 259 -5.96 -43.31 -15.78
C ILE A 259 -5.31 -42.59 -16.98
N PRO A 260 -5.85 -42.71 -18.22
CA PRO A 260 -5.30 -42.04 -19.40
C PRO A 260 -5.82 -40.60 -19.52
N VAL A 261 -5.78 -39.83 -18.43
CA VAL A 261 -6.26 -38.45 -18.37
C VAL A 261 -5.13 -37.56 -17.87
N GLU A 262 -4.93 -36.40 -18.49
CA GLU A 262 -3.91 -35.47 -18.04
C GLU A 262 -4.19 -34.98 -16.59
N PRO A 263 -3.17 -34.94 -15.70
CA PRO A 263 -3.33 -34.49 -14.32
C PRO A 263 -3.94 -33.07 -14.20
N THR A 264 -3.65 -32.22 -15.20
CA THR A 264 -4.21 -30.87 -15.37
C THR A 264 -5.75 -30.89 -15.33
N ILE A 265 -6.37 -31.77 -16.10
CA ILE A 265 -7.82 -31.89 -16.24
C ILE A 265 -8.44 -32.32 -14.92
N ILE A 266 -7.83 -33.30 -14.25
CA ILE A 266 -8.31 -33.83 -12.97
C ILE A 266 -8.32 -32.73 -11.90
N LEU A 267 -7.23 -31.97 -11.79
CA LEU A 267 -7.09 -30.90 -10.79
C LEU A 267 -8.01 -29.72 -11.05
N VAL A 268 -8.17 -29.32 -12.32
CA VAL A 268 -9.07 -28.22 -12.71
C VAL A 268 -10.53 -28.57 -12.41
N LEU A 269 -10.96 -29.78 -12.74
CA LEU A 269 -12.32 -30.24 -12.42
C LEU A 269 -12.55 -30.34 -10.91
N ALA A 270 -11.55 -30.82 -10.15
CA ALA A 270 -11.63 -30.85 -8.69
C ALA A 270 -11.76 -29.43 -8.10
N LEU A 271 -10.98 -28.47 -8.60
CA LEU A 271 -11.03 -27.07 -8.15
C LEU A 271 -12.37 -26.40 -8.50
N ILE A 272 -12.88 -26.58 -9.72
CA ILE A 272 -14.20 -26.07 -10.14
C ILE A 272 -15.31 -26.67 -9.27
N GLY A 273 -15.30 -27.99 -9.06
CA GLY A 273 -16.30 -28.68 -8.26
C GLY A 273 -16.31 -28.19 -6.81
N LEU A 274 -15.13 -28.04 -6.22
CA LEU A 274 -14.94 -27.55 -4.87
C LEU A 274 -15.43 -26.11 -4.69
N ILE A 275 -15.02 -25.20 -5.58
CA ILE A 275 -15.41 -23.77 -5.51
C ILE A 275 -16.90 -23.60 -5.83
N GLY A 276 -17.41 -24.32 -6.82
CA GLY A 276 -18.82 -24.29 -7.19
C GLY A 276 -19.73 -24.79 -6.07
N PHE A 277 -19.37 -25.91 -5.45
CA PHE A 277 -20.10 -26.45 -4.31
C PHE A 277 -20.12 -25.44 -3.15
N TRP A 278 -18.96 -24.94 -2.73
CA TRP A 278 -18.88 -24.05 -1.56
C TRP A 278 -19.45 -22.66 -1.80
N SER A 279 -19.30 -22.10 -3.00
CA SER A 279 -19.97 -20.84 -3.37
C SER A 279 -21.49 -21.01 -3.37
N SER A 280 -22.00 -22.16 -3.84
CA SER A 280 -23.44 -22.45 -3.76
C SER A 280 -23.93 -22.51 -2.31
N GLN A 281 -23.17 -23.16 -1.42
CA GLN A 281 -23.53 -23.26 0.00
C GLN A 281 -23.52 -21.89 0.70
N LEU A 282 -22.54 -21.03 0.43
CA LEU A 282 -22.48 -19.68 1.01
C LEU A 282 -23.66 -18.81 0.57
N ASN A 283 -24.04 -18.90 -0.71
CA ASN A 283 -25.14 -18.13 -1.27
C ASN A 283 -26.52 -18.57 -0.77
N ARG A 284 -26.64 -19.76 -0.17
CA ARG A 284 -27.88 -20.22 0.48
C ARG A 284 -28.09 -19.58 1.86
N GLY A 285 -27.12 -18.84 2.40
CA GLY A 285 -27.26 -18.12 3.68
C GLY A 285 -27.45 -19.03 4.89
N ILE A 286 -27.04 -20.30 4.79
CA ILE A 286 -27.23 -21.32 5.83
C ILE A 286 -26.29 -21.09 7.03
N PHE A 287 -25.19 -20.38 6.82
CA PHE A 287 -24.12 -20.22 7.81
C PHE A 287 -24.25 -18.93 8.62
N SER A 288 -23.75 -18.97 9.87
CA SER A 288 -23.61 -17.77 10.68
C SER A 288 -22.65 -16.77 10.02
N PRO A 289 -22.79 -15.45 10.28
CA PRO A 289 -21.96 -14.42 9.62
C PRO A 289 -20.45 -14.67 9.76
N ARG A 290 -20.00 -15.15 10.94
CA ARG A 290 -18.60 -15.47 11.21
C ARG A 290 -18.08 -16.65 10.37
N VAL A 291 -18.89 -17.71 10.23
CA VAL A 291 -18.53 -18.89 9.43
C VAL A 291 -18.57 -18.57 7.93
N ALA A 292 -19.50 -17.71 7.52
CA ALA A 292 -19.59 -17.25 6.14
C ALA A 292 -18.37 -16.40 5.72
N GLU A 293 -17.91 -15.48 6.57
CA GLU A 293 -16.73 -14.64 6.32
C GLU A 293 -15.45 -15.48 6.17
N TYR A 294 -15.25 -16.44 7.09
CA TYR A 294 -14.14 -17.37 7.05
C TYR A 294 -14.12 -18.19 5.74
N ARG A 295 -15.24 -18.83 5.39
CA ARG A 295 -15.33 -19.65 4.16
C ARG A 295 -15.24 -18.83 2.88
N SER A 296 -15.71 -17.58 2.90
CA SER A 296 -15.53 -16.64 1.78
C SER A 296 -14.06 -16.27 1.59
N SER A 297 -13.32 -16.08 2.69
CA SER A 297 -11.87 -15.84 2.65
C SER A 297 -11.11 -17.07 2.13
N ALA A 298 -11.48 -18.27 2.59
CA ALA A 298 -10.91 -19.54 2.12
C ALA A 298 -11.19 -19.82 0.63
N LEU A 299 -12.38 -19.47 0.12
CA LEU A 299 -12.70 -19.56 -1.31
C LEU A 299 -11.83 -18.62 -2.14
N THR A 300 -11.69 -17.37 -1.69
CA THR A 300 -10.85 -16.38 -2.37
C THR A 300 -9.40 -16.87 -2.42
N PHE A 301 -8.91 -17.41 -1.31
CA PHE A 301 -7.58 -17.97 -1.22
C PHE A 301 -7.37 -19.16 -2.18
N SER A 302 -8.34 -20.07 -2.25
CA SER A 302 -8.28 -21.25 -3.13
C SER A 302 -8.20 -20.88 -4.62
N ILE A 303 -8.77 -19.74 -5.02
CA ILE A 303 -8.66 -19.21 -6.38
C ILE A 303 -7.26 -18.61 -6.62
N VAL A 304 -6.71 -17.91 -5.64
CA VAL A 304 -5.43 -17.19 -5.77
C VAL A 304 -4.21 -18.12 -5.62
N LEU A 305 -4.36 -19.24 -4.91
CA LEU A 305 -3.24 -20.12 -4.57
C LEU A 305 -2.48 -20.70 -5.79
N PRO A 306 -3.13 -21.21 -6.85
CA PRO A 306 -2.43 -21.63 -8.08
C PRO A 306 -1.68 -20.47 -8.77
N PHE A 307 -2.17 -19.24 -8.64
CA PHE A 307 -1.45 -18.09 -9.18
C PHE A 307 -0.14 -17.82 -8.41
N VAL A 308 -0.20 -17.92 -7.07
CA VAL A 308 0.95 -17.70 -6.19
C VAL A 308 2.01 -18.79 -6.35
N LEU A 309 1.58 -20.05 -6.40
CA LEU A 309 2.48 -21.20 -6.54
C LEU A 309 3.22 -21.18 -7.88
N PHE A 310 2.53 -20.84 -8.97
CA PHE A 310 3.16 -20.65 -10.28
C PHE A 310 4.32 -19.65 -10.21
N PHE A 311 4.09 -18.48 -9.61
CA PHE A 311 5.14 -17.47 -9.49
C PHE A 311 6.32 -17.95 -8.64
N VAL A 312 6.04 -18.73 -7.60
CA VAL A 312 7.08 -19.30 -6.73
C VAL A 312 7.90 -20.34 -7.48
N PHE A 313 7.27 -21.29 -8.18
CA PHE A 313 7.99 -22.28 -8.97
C PHE A 313 8.81 -21.62 -10.08
N GLN A 314 8.23 -20.62 -10.76
CA GLN A 314 8.96 -19.83 -11.76
C GLN A 314 10.18 -19.15 -11.15
N LEU A 315 10.04 -18.54 -9.97
CA LEU A 315 11.15 -17.88 -9.27
C LEU A 315 12.21 -18.89 -8.82
N MET A 316 11.82 -20.08 -8.36
CA MET A 316 12.76 -21.16 -8.05
C MET A 316 13.57 -21.56 -9.29
N VAL A 317 12.91 -21.83 -10.42
CA VAL A 317 13.61 -22.15 -11.66
C VAL A 317 14.57 -21.04 -12.05
N LEU A 318 14.13 -19.79 -12.03
CA LEU A 318 14.94 -18.62 -12.40
C LEU A 318 16.17 -18.44 -11.50
N LEU A 319 16.06 -18.72 -10.21
CA LEU A 319 17.21 -18.67 -9.28
C LEU A 319 18.33 -19.65 -9.65
N ARG A 320 18.02 -20.71 -10.39
CA ARG A 320 18.99 -21.75 -10.77
C ARG A 320 19.46 -21.60 -12.22
N THR A 321 18.58 -21.13 -13.11
CA THR A 321 18.86 -21.01 -14.55
C THR A 321 19.44 -19.65 -14.95
N ASP A 322 19.06 -18.58 -14.27
CA ASP A 322 19.41 -17.22 -14.66
C ASP A 322 20.20 -16.50 -13.57
N SER A 323 21.48 -16.25 -13.85
CA SER A 323 22.39 -15.51 -12.95
C SER A 323 21.95 -14.07 -12.64
N SER A 324 21.03 -13.48 -13.42
CA SER A 324 20.46 -12.15 -13.15
C SER A 324 19.51 -12.15 -11.95
N TRP A 325 18.96 -13.31 -11.58
CA TRP A 325 18.14 -13.52 -10.39
C TRP A 325 19.01 -13.77 -9.15
N ASN A 326 19.94 -12.85 -8.88
CA ASN A 326 20.75 -12.85 -7.67
C ASN A 326 20.14 -11.93 -6.60
N PHE A 327 20.07 -12.40 -5.35
CA PHE A 327 19.59 -11.63 -4.20
C PHE A 327 20.71 -11.01 -3.35
N ASP A 328 21.96 -11.14 -3.77
CA ASP A 328 23.09 -10.53 -3.08
C ASP A 328 23.00 -8.99 -3.12
N MET A 329 23.22 -8.38 -1.96
CA MET A 329 23.17 -6.94 -1.73
C MET A 329 24.56 -6.32 -1.56
N SER A 330 25.63 -7.10 -1.75
CA SER A 330 27.02 -6.67 -1.60
C SER A 330 27.36 -5.43 -2.44
N PHE A 331 26.79 -5.30 -3.63
CA PHE A 331 26.98 -4.16 -4.54
C PHE A 331 26.56 -2.81 -3.92
N MET A 332 25.63 -2.79 -2.95
CA MET A 332 25.22 -1.56 -2.26
C MET A 332 26.31 -0.99 -1.34
N GLY A 333 27.33 -1.78 -1.01
CA GLY A 333 28.53 -1.32 -0.32
C GLY A 333 29.56 -0.63 -1.23
N ASN A 334 29.43 -0.80 -2.55
CA ASN A 334 30.38 -0.25 -3.51
C ASN A 334 30.21 1.27 -3.68
N GLN A 335 31.29 1.92 -4.09
CA GLN A 335 31.28 3.35 -4.43
C GLN A 335 30.42 3.57 -5.67
N SER A 336 29.40 4.41 -5.53
CA SER A 336 28.34 4.50 -6.53
C SER A 336 28.71 5.32 -7.76
N GLY A 337 29.79 6.09 -7.75
CA GLY A 337 30.38 6.77 -8.92
C GLY A 337 29.51 7.85 -9.57
N PHE A 338 28.36 8.22 -8.99
CA PHE A 338 27.51 9.30 -9.45
C PHE A 338 27.13 10.23 -8.28
N VAL A 339 26.90 11.51 -8.59
CA VAL A 339 26.56 12.52 -7.58
C VAL A 339 25.06 12.81 -7.64
N VAL A 340 24.44 12.99 -6.47
CA VAL A 340 23.03 13.37 -6.37
C VAL A 340 22.91 14.87 -6.11
N ASN A 341 22.67 15.63 -7.19
CA ASN A 341 22.75 17.10 -7.16
C ASN A 341 21.44 17.81 -6.77
N ASN A 342 20.32 17.08 -6.63
CA ASN A 342 18.98 17.68 -6.49
C ASN A 342 18.25 17.28 -5.19
N VAL A 343 18.96 16.82 -4.15
CA VAL A 343 18.35 16.48 -2.85
C VAL A 343 18.10 17.76 -2.03
N TRP A 344 16.88 17.90 -1.51
CA TRP A 344 16.49 19.02 -0.67
C TRP A 344 16.35 18.62 0.82
N PRO A 345 16.79 19.46 1.79
CA PRO A 345 17.42 20.77 1.66
C PRO A 345 18.95 20.71 1.52
N TYR A 346 19.50 21.72 0.86
CA TYR A 346 20.93 21.95 0.65
C TYR A 346 21.33 23.26 1.32
N LEU A 347 22.27 23.22 2.27
CA LEU A 347 22.87 24.43 2.83
C LEU A 347 23.99 24.93 1.92
N LEU A 348 24.05 26.24 1.72
CA LEU A 348 25.13 26.89 0.98
C LEU A 348 26.24 27.29 1.96
N ASP A 349 27.34 26.54 1.99
CA ASP A 349 28.48 26.87 2.84
C ASP A 349 29.38 27.94 2.18
N PRO A 350 29.96 28.89 2.94
CA PRO A 350 30.97 29.82 2.42
C PRO A 350 32.32 29.13 2.19
N GLY A 351 32.87 29.25 0.96
CA GLY A 351 34.32 29.27 0.76
C GLY A 351 35.04 28.02 0.19
N GLU A 352 34.57 27.38 -0.87
CA GLU A 352 35.36 26.37 -1.58
C GLU A 352 35.42 26.60 -3.10
N TRP A 353 36.44 27.35 -3.53
CA TRP A 353 36.87 27.45 -4.92
C TRP A 353 38.39 27.52 -5.01
N ILE A 354 39.04 26.40 -5.30
CA ILE A 354 40.36 26.44 -5.97
C ILE A 354 40.42 25.46 -7.17
N PHE A 355 39.79 24.27 -7.15
CA PHE A 355 39.82 23.35 -8.31
C PHE A 355 38.52 22.53 -8.53
N PRO A 356 37.60 22.96 -9.40
CA PRO A 356 36.32 22.29 -9.61
C PRO A 356 36.40 20.93 -10.34
N GLN A 357 37.57 20.53 -10.84
CA GLN A 357 37.77 19.19 -11.44
C GLN A 357 38.32 18.14 -10.45
N LEU A 358 38.70 18.53 -9.23
CA LEU A 358 39.41 17.64 -8.30
C LEU A 358 38.82 17.57 -6.89
N GLU A 359 37.90 18.46 -6.49
CA GLU A 359 37.26 18.38 -5.17
C GLU A 359 35.74 18.60 -5.28
N SER A 360 35.03 17.83 -4.45
CA SER A 360 33.57 17.75 -4.34
C SER A 360 32.90 19.11 -4.19
N ILE A 361 31.69 19.30 -4.73
CA ILE A 361 30.95 20.56 -4.61
C ILE A 361 30.29 20.62 -3.23
N TYR A 362 30.83 21.37 -2.23
CA TYR A 362 30.41 21.66 -0.81
C TYR A 362 28.86 21.70 -0.53
N GLY A 363 28.26 20.91 0.38
CA GLY A 363 26.81 20.81 0.58
C GLY A 363 26.40 19.95 1.79
N VAL A 364 25.95 20.62 2.85
CA VAL A 364 25.53 19.98 4.12
C VAL A 364 24.01 19.86 4.16
N THR A 365 23.50 18.67 4.51
CA THR A 365 22.08 18.53 4.86
C THR A 365 21.83 19.01 6.29
N LEU A 366 20.64 19.52 6.60
CA LEU A 366 20.19 20.02 7.92
C LEU A 366 20.40 19.06 9.13
N LEU A 367 20.82 17.81 8.91
CA LEU A 367 21.16 16.81 9.94
C LEU A 367 22.66 16.45 9.97
N GLY A 368 23.52 17.24 9.33
CA GLY A 368 24.98 17.11 9.43
C GLY A 368 25.63 16.06 8.53
N GLU A 369 24.90 15.39 7.63
CA GLU A 369 25.55 14.54 6.64
C GLU A 369 26.20 15.39 5.54
N ARG A 370 27.53 15.40 5.53
CA ARG A 370 28.40 15.87 4.45
C ARG A 370 28.34 14.87 3.30
N TYR A 371 27.91 15.32 2.14
CA TYR A 371 27.93 14.66 0.84
C TYR A 371 27.53 13.22 0.67
N ILE A 372 26.72 13.10 -0.36
CA ILE A 372 26.66 11.93 -1.20
C ILE A 372 27.48 12.23 -2.45
N THR A 373 28.80 12.10 -2.34
CA THR A 373 29.69 12.18 -3.49
C THR A 373 29.56 10.90 -4.32
N GLY A 374 30.15 10.87 -5.52
CA GLY A 374 30.35 9.61 -6.25
C GLY A 374 31.09 8.54 -5.43
N ASN A 375 31.80 8.92 -4.37
CA ASN A 375 32.53 7.96 -3.54
C ASN A 375 31.69 7.41 -2.38
N SER A 376 30.46 7.88 -2.18
CA SER A 376 29.57 7.37 -1.13
C SER A 376 29.02 5.98 -1.50
N PRO A 377 28.89 5.06 -0.52
CA PRO A 377 28.24 3.77 -0.72
C PRO A 377 26.77 3.91 -1.14
N GLY A 378 26.26 2.93 -1.90
CA GLY A 378 24.87 2.85 -2.33
C GLY A 378 23.85 2.92 -1.19
N TRP A 379 24.18 2.39 -0.01
CA TRP A 379 23.32 2.51 1.18
C TRP A 379 23.12 3.95 1.67
N ASN A 380 24.13 4.81 1.57
CA ASN A 380 24.02 6.21 1.97
C ASN A 380 23.18 7.01 0.97
N LEU A 381 23.36 6.72 -0.32
CA LEU A 381 22.53 7.21 -1.42
C LEU A 381 21.05 6.87 -1.22
N PHE A 382 20.77 5.60 -0.93
CA PHE A 382 19.42 5.13 -0.66
C PHE A 382 18.79 5.85 0.54
N ARG A 383 19.50 5.96 1.67
CA ARG A 383 19.00 6.66 2.88
C ARG A 383 18.61 8.11 2.56
N ALA A 384 19.45 8.82 1.84
CA ALA A 384 19.14 10.20 1.47
C ALA A 384 17.96 10.30 0.50
N GLY A 385 17.85 9.38 -0.46
CA GLY A 385 16.68 9.28 -1.33
C GLY A 385 15.40 9.09 -0.54
N VAL A 386 15.41 8.18 0.46
CA VAL A 386 14.24 7.94 1.31
C VAL A 386 13.86 9.20 2.08
N ILE A 387 14.84 9.87 2.67
CA ILE A 387 14.61 11.13 3.39
C ILE A 387 14.04 12.20 2.43
N ALA A 388 14.56 12.30 1.21
CA ALA A 388 14.10 13.22 0.18
C ALA A 388 12.63 12.98 -0.21
N SER A 389 12.25 11.72 -0.42
CA SER A 389 10.88 11.32 -0.75
C SER A 389 9.92 11.55 0.40
N VAL A 390 10.32 11.23 1.64
CA VAL A 390 9.50 11.47 2.84
C VAL A 390 9.24 12.96 3.03
N ARG A 391 10.26 13.81 2.89
CA ARG A 391 10.12 15.27 3.00
C ARG A 391 9.13 15.81 1.97
N VAL A 392 9.36 15.53 0.68
CA VAL A 392 8.45 15.93 -0.42
C VAL A 392 7.02 15.50 -0.12
N THR A 393 6.83 14.24 0.28
CA THR A 393 5.51 13.68 0.58
C THR A 393 4.83 14.44 1.72
N ILE A 394 5.54 14.75 2.80
CA ILE A 394 4.99 15.50 3.94
C ILE A 394 4.54 16.91 3.51
N PHE A 395 5.37 17.64 2.75
CA PHE A 395 5.00 18.97 2.26
C PHE A 395 3.78 18.92 1.35
N ILE A 396 3.73 17.97 0.42
CA ILE A 396 2.57 17.79 -0.48
C ILE A 396 1.32 17.45 0.33
N ILE A 397 1.41 16.55 1.31
CA ILE A 397 0.27 16.19 2.17
C ILE A 397 -0.29 17.44 2.86
N ILE A 398 0.56 18.26 3.48
CA ILE A 398 0.14 19.48 4.18
C ILE A 398 -0.50 20.47 3.21
N LEU A 399 0.20 20.82 2.12
CA LEU A 399 -0.27 21.81 1.16
C LEU A 399 -1.54 21.36 0.43
N ALA A 400 -1.59 20.11 -0.03
CA ALA A 400 -2.76 19.57 -0.73
C ALA A 400 -3.98 19.48 0.19
N THR A 401 -3.77 19.19 1.49
CA THR A 401 -4.86 19.13 2.46
C THR A 401 -5.45 20.51 2.74
N VAL A 402 -4.59 21.51 2.96
CA VAL A 402 -5.01 22.90 3.18
C VAL A 402 -5.74 23.42 1.95
N LEU A 403 -5.10 23.33 0.78
CA LEU A 403 -5.66 23.82 -0.47
C LEU A 403 -6.94 23.07 -0.85
N GLY A 404 -6.93 21.74 -0.76
CA GLY A 404 -8.07 20.90 -1.10
C GLY A 404 -9.27 21.14 -0.19
N THR A 405 -9.05 21.37 1.11
CA THR A 405 -10.13 21.69 2.06
C THR A 405 -10.74 23.06 1.78
N ILE A 406 -9.91 24.08 1.50
CA ILE A 406 -10.39 25.41 1.12
C ILE A 406 -11.24 25.34 -0.15
N ILE A 407 -10.74 24.68 -1.20
CA ILE A 407 -11.44 24.54 -2.48
C ILE A 407 -12.72 23.71 -2.32
N GLY A 408 -12.67 22.62 -1.55
CA GLY A 408 -13.84 21.78 -1.25
C GLY A 408 -14.96 22.55 -0.55
N VAL A 409 -14.62 23.40 0.42
CA VAL A 409 -15.58 24.25 1.13
C VAL A 409 -16.11 25.37 0.22
N PHE A 410 -15.26 26.03 -0.56
CA PHE A 410 -15.69 27.08 -1.51
C PHE A 410 -16.68 26.58 -2.54
N ARG A 411 -16.55 25.31 -2.94
CA ARG A 411 -17.48 24.71 -3.89
C ARG A 411 -18.90 24.51 -3.33
N LEU A 412 -19.04 24.41 -2.01
CA LEU A 412 -20.33 24.35 -1.31
C LEU A 412 -20.90 25.75 -0.99
N SER A 413 -20.18 26.82 -1.31
CA SER A 413 -20.62 28.19 -1.05
C SER A 413 -21.80 28.57 -1.94
N ASN A 414 -22.73 29.36 -1.40
CA ASN A 414 -23.82 29.96 -2.18
C ASN A 414 -23.31 31.03 -3.19
N ASN A 415 -22.07 31.50 -3.05
CA ASN A 415 -21.47 32.44 -4.00
C ASN A 415 -21.10 31.71 -5.29
N LYS A 416 -21.82 32.00 -6.38
CA LYS A 416 -21.60 31.40 -7.71
C LYS A 416 -20.19 31.62 -8.25
N LEU A 417 -19.54 32.74 -7.93
CA LEU A 417 -18.18 33.00 -8.41
C LEU A 417 -17.16 32.12 -7.67
N ALA A 418 -17.27 32.03 -6.34
CA ALA A 418 -16.40 31.17 -5.55
C ALA A 418 -16.59 29.69 -5.88
N SER A 419 -17.85 29.24 -5.98
CA SER A 419 -18.19 27.87 -6.35
C SER A 419 -17.81 27.55 -7.80
N GLY A 420 -17.98 28.51 -8.71
CA GLY A 420 -17.58 28.40 -10.12
C GLY A 420 -16.08 28.22 -10.28
N LEU A 421 -15.27 29.12 -9.69
CA LEU A 421 -13.80 29.03 -9.72
C LEU A 421 -13.30 27.72 -9.11
N ALA A 422 -13.85 27.31 -7.96
CA ALA A 422 -13.51 26.04 -7.32
C ALA A 422 -13.88 24.83 -8.20
N THR A 423 -15.01 24.89 -8.91
CA THR A 423 -15.44 23.83 -9.82
C THR A 423 -14.52 23.73 -11.02
N THR A 424 -14.20 24.85 -11.67
CA THR A 424 -13.25 24.88 -12.79
C THR A 424 -11.87 24.36 -12.38
N PHE A 425 -11.36 24.76 -11.21
CA PHE A 425 -10.09 24.25 -10.69
C PHE A 425 -10.11 22.72 -10.56
N VAL A 426 -11.14 22.17 -9.90
CA VAL A 426 -11.22 20.72 -9.63
C VAL A 426 -11.38 19.94 -10.93
N GLU A 427 -12.26 20.38 -11.83
CA GLU A 427 -12.48 19.71 -13.11
C GLU A 427 -11.22 19.74 -14.01
N PHE A 428 -10.46 20.82 -13.97
CA PHE A 428 -9.21 20.92 -14.72
C PHE A 428 -8.14 19.96 -14.19
N PHE A 429 -7.77 20.07 -12.91
CA PHE A 429 -6.65 19.31 -12.36
C PHE A 429 -6.95 17.83 -12.16
N ARG A 430 -8.20 17.45 -11.86
CA ARG A 430 -8.58 16.04 -11.69
C ARG A 430 -8.51 15.26 -13.00
N ASN A 431 -8.82 15.91 -14.12
CA ASN A 431 -8.91 15.25 -15.43
C ASN A 431 -7.57 15.27 -16.19
N MET A 432 -6.53 15.90 -15.64
CA MET A 432 -5.20 15.92 -16.25
C MET A 432 -4.39 14.66 -15.90
N PRO A 433 -3.71 14.05 -16.88
CA PRO A 433 -2.67 13.06 -16.60
C PRO A 433 -1.58 13.68 -15.72
N LEU A 434 -1.28 13.07 -14.58
CA LEU A 434 -0.35 13.62 -13.59
C LEU A 434 1.05 13.88 -14.19
N VAL A 435 1.54 12.98 -15.04
CA VAL A 435 2.83 13.14 -15.74
C VAL A 435 2.83 14.39 -16.62
N ALA A 436 1.74 14.63 -17.36
CA ALA A 436 1.61 15.82 -18.21
C ALA A 436 1.58 17.11 -17.36
N LEU A 437 0.90 17.08 -16.21
CA LEU A 437 0.89 18.20 -15.26
C LEU A 437 2.29 18.49 -14.70
N LEU A 438 3.08 17.47 -14.40
CA LEU A 438 4.47 17.62 -13.95
C LEU A 438 5.38 18.19 -15.06
N PHE A 439 5.23 17.74 -16.30
CA PHE A 439 5.94 18.34 -17.43
C PHE A 439 5.56 19.81 -17.63
N MET A 440 4.26 20.13 -17.53
CA MET A 440 3.78 21.50 -17.63
C MET A 440 4.31 22.37 -16.49
N SER A 441 4.37 21.85 -15.26
CA SER A 441 4.91 22.62 -14.13
C SER A 441 6.39 22.95 -14.34
N VAL A 442 7.19 22.03 -14.89
CA VAL A 442 8.59 22.29 -15.26
C VAL A 442 8.70 23.38 -16.32
N ILE A 443 7.90 23.31 -17.39
CA ILE A 443 7.93 24.30 -18.48
C ILE A 443 7.52 25.68 -17.98
N VAL A 444 6.43 25.76 -17.20
CA VAL A 444 5.92 27.02 -16.67
C VAL A 444 6.93 27.63 -15.71
N PHE A 445 7.53 26.83 -14.81
CA PHE A 445 8.57 27.30 -13.91
C PHE A 445 9.78 27.83 -14.66
N GLY A 446 10.28 27.07 -15.65
CA GLY A 446 11.44 27.44 -16.44
C GLY A 446 11.26 28.72 -17.27
N LYS A 447 10.04 29.01 -17.75
CA LYS A 447 9.73 30.23 -18.51
C LYS A 447 9.39 31.45 -17.65
N SER A 448 8.77 31.23 -16.49
CA SER A 448 8.26 32.32 -15.66
C SER A 448 9.30 32.87 -14.68
N MET A 449 10.31 32.07 -14.33
CA MET A 449 11.36 32.48 -13.41
C MET A 449 12.40 33.36 -14.10
N PRO A 450 12.90 34.42 -13.43
CA PRO A 450 13.89 35.33 -14.00
C PRO A 450 15.23 34.63 -14.21
N LEU A 451 15.99 35.11 -15.18
CA LEU A 451 17.37 34.65 -15.40
C LEU A 451 18.22 35.02 -14.18
N LEU A 452 19.18 34.15 -13.80
CA LEU A 452 20.12 34.42 -12.70
C LEU A 452 20.86 35.77 -12.83
N SER A 453 21.04 36.27 -14.05
CA SER A 453 21.72 37.54 -14.33
C SER A 453 20.94 38.78 -13.86
N THR A 454 19.64 38.64 -13.54
CA THR A 454 18.80 39.71 -13.00
C THR A 454 18.57 39.46 -11.51
N GLU A 455 19.11 40.32 -10.65
CA GLU A 455 18.96 40.21 -9.19
C GLU A 455 17.50 40.50 -8.81
N HIS A 456 16.73 39.44 -8.59
CA HIS A 456 15.39 39.53 -8.05
C HIS A 456 15.38 38.98 -6.63
N ASN A 457 15.10 39.88 -5.69
CA ASN A 457 14.95 39.56 -4.28
C ASN A 457 13.54 39.94 -3.80
N LEU A 458 13.05 39.20 -2.82
CA LEU A 458 11.84 39.51 -2.08
C LEU A 458 12.27 39.89 -0.66
N PHE A 459 12.07 41.17 -0.31
CA PHE A 459 12.41 41.75 1.00
C PHE A 459 13.87 41.53 1.45
N GLY A 460 14.80 41.30 0.51
CA GLY A 460 16.21 41.00 0.82
C GLY A 460 16.45 39.65 1.52
N LEU A 461 15.42 38.81 1.69
CA LEU A 461 15.49 37.53 2.40
C LEU A 461 15.41 36.32 1.45
N ILE A 462 14.57 36.42 0.43
CA ILE A 462 14.33 35.34 -0.53
C ILE A 462 14.84 35.79 -1.90
N PHE A 463 15.73 35.02 -2.49
CA PHE A 463 16.21 35.26 -3.84
C PHE A 463 15.69 34.15 -4.75
N TYR A 464 15.24 34.49 -5.95
CA TYR A 464 14.69 33.50 -6.86
C TYR A 464 15.23 33.69 -8.27
N SER A 465 15.52 32.57 -8.92
CA SER A 465 16.07 32.53 -10.27
C SER A 465 15.59 31.28 -10.99
N ASN A 466 15.83 31.23 -12.29
CA ASN A 466 15.62 30.05 -13.12
C ASN A 466 16.50 28.84 -12.71
N ARG A 467 17.52 29.04 -11.86
CA ARG A 467 18.35 27.95 -11.33
C ARG A 467 17.87 27.41 -9.99
N ALA A 468 17.41 28.27 -9.08
CA ALA A 468 16.91 27.88 -7.77
C ALA A 468 16.22 29.05 -7.04
N VAL A 469 15.49 28.71 -5.98
CA VAL A 469 14.98 29.64 -4.99
C VAL A 469 15.80 29.52 -3.71
N TYR A 470 16.46 30.59 -3.30
CA TYR A 470 17.29 30.69 -2.12
C TYR A 470 16.50 31.36 -1.00
N VAL A 471 16.44 30.70 0.15
CA VAL A 471 15.70 31.18 1.32
C VAL A 471 16.57 31.06 2.57
N PRO A 472 16.28 31.82 3.64
CA PRO A 472 17.05 31.72 4.87
C PRO A 472 16.97 30.30 5.44
N ALA A 473 18.10 29.75 5.87
CA ALA A 473 18.14 28.45 6.51
C ALA A 473 18.35 28.60 8.01
N VAL A 474 17.71 27.72 8.77
CA VAL A 474 17.94 27.58 10.19
C VAL A 474 19.04 26.53 10.36
N VAL A 475 20.24 26.93 10.76
CA VAL A 475 21.37 26.03 10.95
C VAL A 475 21.45 25.68 12.44
N LEU A 476 21.54 24.39 12.74
CA LEU A 476 21.75 23.93 14.11
C LEU A 476 23.24 24.09 14.47
N GLU A 477 23.54 24.99 15.39
CA GLU A 477 24.91 25.22 15.88
C GLU A 477 25.19 24.47 17.18
N ASN A 478 24.20 24.38 18.07
CA ASN A 478 24.38 23.81 19.40
C ASN A 478 23.24 22.83 19.77
N LEU A 479 23.53 21.54 19.65
CA LEU A 479 22.62 20.45 20.04
C LEU A 479 22.22 20.52 21.52
N GLY A 480 23.12 20.96 22.41
CA GLY A 480 22.85 21.06 23.84
C GLY A 480 21.72 22.03 24.18
N MET A 481 21.64 23.15 23.45
CA MET A 481 20.59 24.16 23.65
C MET A 481 19.26 23.76 23.05
N LEU A 482 19.27 22.98 21.97
CA LEU A 482 18.07 22.32 21.49
C LEU A 482 17.50 21.35 22.55
N ILE A 483 18.35 20.53 23.16
CA ILE A 483 17.95 19.61 24.24
C ILE A 483 17.39 20.41 25.43
N LEU A 484 18.05 21.51 25.82
CA LEU A 484 17.56 22.39 26.88
C LEU A 484 16.19 22.99 26.55
N GLY A 485 15.98 23.47 25.33
CA GLY A 485 14.69 23.97 24.86
C GLY A 485 13.59 22.90 24.91
N ILE A 486 13.91 21.66 24.50
CA ILE A 486 12.99 20.53 24.60
C ILE A 486 12.65 20.23 26.07
N ILE A 487 13.64 20.23 26.97
CA ILE A 487 13.44 20.02 28.42
C ILE A 487 12.53 21.11 28.99
N ILE A 488 12.77 22.38 28.67
CA ILE A 488 11.94 23.52 29.10
C ILE A 488 10.50 23.33 28.62
N TYR A 489 10.29 23.00 27.35
CA TYR A 489 8.96 22.75 26.80
C TYR A 489 8.25 21.55 27.47
N LEU A 490 8.97 20.45 27.70
CA LEU A 490 8.41 19.27 28.37
C LEU A 490 8.08 19.55 29.84
N ALA A 491 8.94 20.29 30.55
CA ALA A 491 8.71 20.72 31.92
C ALA A 491 7.49 21.65 32.00
N ALA A 492 7.38 22.63 31.10
CA ALA A 492 6.22 23.51 30.94
C ALA A 492 4.93 22.72 30.75
N LYS A 493 4.94 21.79 29.80
CA LYS A 493 3.80 20.95 29.48
C LYS A 493 3.41 20.04 30.64
N ARG A 494 4.39 19.50 31.37
CA ARG A 494 4.15 18.68 32.56
C ARG A 494 3.58 19.51 33.70
N TYR A 495 4.07 20.73 33.90
CA TYR A 495 3.58 21.68 34.89
C TYR A 495 2.14 22.10 34.61
N THR A 496 1.81 22.48 33.37
CA THR A 496 0.42 22.84 33.00
C THR A 496 -0.51 21.65 33.14
N LYS A 497 -0.07 20.44 32.75
CA LYS A 497 -0.86 19.22 32.94
C LYS A 497 -1.09 18.91 34.43
N HIS A 498 -0.12 19.21 35.29
CA HIS A 498 -0.28 19.02 36.73
C HIS A 498 -1.27 20.00 37.34
N LEU A 499 -1.22 21.28 36.94
CA LEU A 499 -2.20 22.30 37.34
C LEU A 499 -3.62 21.96 36.87
N ASP A 500 -3.75 21.22 35.77
CA ASP A 500 -5.03 20.81 35.18
C ASP A 500 -5.56 19.48 35.75
N ALA A 501 -4.83 18.86 36.68
CA ALA A 501 -5.20 17.57 37.25
C ALA A 501 -6.50 17.64 38.07
N ASP A 502 -6.75 18.77 38.72
CA ASP A 502 -7.91 18.97 39.61
C ASP A 502 -9.13 19.59 38.89
N GLY A 503 -9.00 19.90 37.59
CA GLY A 503 -10.07 20.48 36.76
C GLY A 503 -9.57 21.56 35.81
N PHE A 504 -10.26 21.73 34.67
CA PHE A 504 -9.94 22.80 33.73
C PHE A 504 -10.63 24.09 34.17
N ASP A 505 -9.83 25.06 34.61
CA ASP A 505 -10.30 26.40 35.00
C ASP A 505 -10.68 27.22 33.76
N ASP A 506 -11.98 27.24 33.44
CA ASP A 506 -12.60 28.00 32.35
C ASP A 506 -12.80 29.50 32.68
N SER A 507 -12.35 29.99 33.84
CA SER A 507 -12.45 31.41 34.17
C SER A 507 -11.57 32.28 33.25
N ASN A 508 -11.98 33.53 33.02
CA ASN A 508 -11.19 34.48 32.24
C ASN A 508 -9.79 34.68 32.87
N GLU A 509 -9.68 34.68 34.20
CA GLU A 509 -8.39 34.78 34.91
C GLU A 509 -7.50 33.56 34.69
N GLY A 510 -8.06 32.34 34.76
CA GLY A 510 -7.37 31.10 34.44
C GLY A 510 -6.85 31.07 33.01
N PHE A 511 -7.65 31.57 32.06
CA PHE A 511 -7.27 31.72 30.65
C PHE A 511 -6.09 32.70 30.48
N TYR A 512 -6.17 33.92 31.03
CA TYR A 512 -5.09 34.91 30.93
C TYR A 512 -3.80 34.43 31.60
N ARG A 513 -3.89 33.73 32.75
CA ARG A 513 -2.73 33.16 33.44
C ARG A 513 -2.01 32.11 32.59
N ARG A 514 -2.75 31.21 31.95
CA ARG A 514 -2.18 30.19 31.05
C ARG A 514 -1.61 30.82 29.79
N MET A 515 -2.32 31.76 29.19
CA MET A 515 -1.87 32.46 28.00
C MET A 515 -0.59 33.23 28.30
N GLY A 516 -0.51 33.92 29.44
CA GLY A 516 0.69 34.61 29.91
C GLY A 516 1.85 33.64 30.18
N PHE A 517 1.60 32.53 30.85
CA PHE A 517 2.60 31.49 31.10
C PHE A 517 3.16 30.91 29.79
N TRP A 518 2.30 30.50 28.86
CA TRP A 518 2.72 29.96 27.57
C TRP A 518 3.38 31.02 26.69
N ALA A 519 2.90 32.27 26.69
CA ALA A 519 3.56 33.36 25.99
C ALA A 519 4.98 33.61 26.54
N GLY A 520 5.14 33.58 27.87
CA GLY A 520 6.45 33.70 28.52
C GLY A 520 7.39 32.56 28.17
N ILE A 521 6.88 31.32 28.14
CA ILE A 521 7.68 30.15 27.76
C ILE A 521 8.02 30.14 26.27
N ILE A 522 7.11 30.56 25.40
CA ILE A 522 7.39 30.74 23.97
C ILE A 522 8.49 31.79 23.81
N LEU A 523 8.38 32.94 24.48
CA LEU A 523 9.40 33.99 24.42
C LEU A 523 10.76 33.50 24.93
N LEU A 524 10.78 32.75 26.03
CA LEU A 524 12.01 32.15 26.58
C LEU A 524 12.60 31.09 25.63
N LEU A 525 11.77 30.26 25.00
CA LEU A 525 12.20 29.32 23.97
C LEU A 525 12.77 30.05 22.75
N VAL A 526 12.14 31.13 22.30
CA VAL A 526 12.69 31.94 21.19
C VAL A 526 14.05 32.54 21.57
N MET A 527 14.20 33.04 22.81
CA MET A 527 15.49 33.55 23.29
C MET A 527 16.58 32.48 23.34
N VAL A 528 16.30 31.30 23.88
CA VAL A 528 17.25 30.17 23.99
C VAL A 528 17.58 29.57 22.62
N LEU A 529 16.60 29.52 21.71
CA LEU A 529 16.75 28.85 20.44
C LEU A 529 17.33 29.74 19.33
N PHE A 530 16.99 31.03 19.28
CA PHE A 530 17.30 31.90 18.13
C PHE A 530 18.12 33.16 18.44
N ASN A 531 18.38 33.48 19.71
CA ASN A 531 19.06 34.72 20.16
C ASN A 531 18.78 35.96 19.28
N PRO A 532 17.57 36.55 19.35
CA PRO A 532 17.15 37.64 18.46
C PRO A 532 17.96 38.95 18.60
N PHE A 533 18.83 39.06 19.61
CA PHE A 533 19.71 40.22 19.84
C PHE A 533 21.12 40.04 19.29
N ALA A 534 21.40 38.95 18.56
CA ALA A 534 22.72 38.70 17.96
C ALA A 534 23.22 39.86 17.09
N SER A 535 22.35 40.66 16.47
CA SER A 535 22.77 41.83 15.68
C SER A 535 23.17 43.07 16.50
N VAL A 536 22.78 43.17 17.77
CA VAL A 536 23.03 44.35 18.64
C VAL A 536 24.05 44.03 19.74
N LEU A 537 24.09 42.78 20.21
CA LEU A 537 24.92 42.30 21.32
C LEU A 537 25.81 41.11 20.91
N GLY A 538 25.88 40.80 19.61
CA GLY A 538 26.60 39.64 19.05
C GLY A 538 28.09 39.65 19.31
N SER A 539 28.75 40.80 19.22
CA SER A 539 30.21 40.90 19.43
C SER A 539 30.66 40.60 20.87
N ILE A 540 29.74 40.52 21.84
CA ILE A 540 30.03 40.23 23.25
C ILE A 540 29.60 38.80 23.63
N LEU A 541 28.53 38.27 23.03
CA LEU A 541 27.92 36.98 23.39
C LEU A 541 28.18 35.83 22.41
N GLU A 542 28.64 36.09 21.19
CA GLU A 542 29.08 35.06 20.22
C GLU A 542 30.09 34.04 20.82
N PRO A 543 31.08 34.43 21.65
CA PRO A 543 32.03 33.47 22.22
C PRO A 543 31.42 32.48 23.21
N LEU A 544 30.20 32.73 23.71
CA LEU A 544 29.53 31.90 24.71
C LEU A 544 28.67 30.79 24.08
N GLY A 545 28.48 30.79 22.75
CA GLY A 545 27.78 29.72 22.03
C GLY A 545 26.34 29.49 22.49
N LEU A 546 25.65 30.55 22.94
CA LEU A 546 24.36 30.56 23.64
C LEU A 546 23.09 30.40 22.77
N SER A 547 23.23 30.20 21.46
CA SER A 547 22.12 29.93 20.54
C SER A 547 22.12 28.48 20.06
N ALA A 548 20.95 27.83 20.10
CA ALA A 548 20.78 26.51 19.47
C ALA A 548 20.86 26.60 17.94
N PHE A 549 20.29 27.67 17.38
CA PHE A 549 20.16 27.89 15.96
C PHE A 549 20.64 29.27 15.53
N SER A 550 21.33 29.33 14.40
CA SER A 550 21.56 30.57 13.64
C SER A 550 20.71 30.60 12.39
N ILE A 551 20.37 31.81 11.93
CA ILE A 551 19.67 32.02 10.66
C ILE A 551 20.72 32.43 9.64
N SER A 552 21.05 31.54 8.71
CA SER A 552 21.90 31.89 7.58
C SER A 552 21.05 32.53 6.49
N ILE A 553 21.33 33.80 6.21
CA ILE A 553 20.65 34.56 5.16
C ILE A 553 21.45 34.36 3.86
N PRO A 554 20.80 34.06 2.74
CA PRO A 554 21.50 33.93 1.46
C PRO A 554 22.04 35.29 1.00
N GLU A 555 23.32 35.33 0.64
CA GLU A 555 24.00 36.48 0.07
C GLU A 555 24.57 36.12 -1.31
N ILE A 556 24.56 37.09 -2.24
CA ILE A 556 25.11 36.90 -3.58
C ILE A 556 26.61 37.15 -3.54
N ASP A 557 27.40 36.12 -3.73
CA ASP A 557 28.84 36.24 -3.98
C ASP A 557 29.08 36.54 -5.47
N LYS A 558 29.36 37.82 -5.75
CA LYS A 558 29.66 38.33 -7.10
C LYS A 558 31.15 38.25 -7.44
N TYR A 559 32.02 37.91 -6.48
CA TYR A 559 33.47 38.04 -6.65
C TYR A 559 34.15 36.68 -6.87
N ARG A 560 35.26 36.69 -7.60
CA ARG A 560 36.15 35.54 -7.81
C ARG A 560 37.49 35.89 -7.16
N GLY A 561 37.61 35.69 -5.85
CA GLY A 561 38.80 36.11 -5.11
C GLY A 561 38.76 37.60 -4.76
N PHE A 562 39.93 38.24 -4.68
CA PHE A 562 40.07 39.54 -4.01
C PHE A 562 39.35 40.70 -4.72
N ASP A 563 39.21 40.73 -6.05
CA ASP A 563 38.55 41.86 -6.75
C ASP A 563 37.92 41.55 -8.15
N ASP A 564 37.93 40.30 -8.65
CA ASP A 564 37.37 39.99 -9.98
C ASP A 564 35.85 39.74 -9.93
N ILE A 565 35.06 40.57 -10.60
CA ILE A 565 33.60 40.36 -10.70
C ILE A 565 33.30 39.21 -11.66
N ARG A 566 32.53 38.21 -11.20
CA ARG A 566 32.07 37.09 -12.04
C ARG A 566 31.15 37.59 -13.16
N PRO A 567 31.25 37.02 -14.38
CA PRO A 567 30.33 37.36 -15.47
C PRO A 567 28.87 37.18 -15.04
N THR A 568 27.98 38.06 -15.52
CA THR A 568 26.52 37.97 -15.32
C THR A 568 26.01 36.59 -15.78
N GLY A 569 25.74 35.70 -14.81
CA GLY A 569 25.38 34.29 -15.05
C GLY A 569 26.27 33.25 -14.32
N ALA A 570 27.39 33.69 -13.73
CA ALA A 570 28.30 32.88 -12.90
C ALA A 570 28.28 33.26 -11.41
N TRP A 571 27.33 34.10 -10.98
CA TRP A 571 27.12 34.41 -9.56
C TRP A 571 26.72 33.16 -8.78
N ILE A 572 27.18 33.07 -7.53
CA ILE A 572 26.85 31.98 -6.61
C ILE A 572 26.23 32.61 -5.38
N TYR A 573 25.24 31.93 -4.81
CA TYR A 573 24.69 32.31 -3.51
C TYR A 573 25.45 31.57 -2.42
N VAL A 574 25.79 32.28 -1.35
CA VAL A 574 26.47 31.76 -0.17
C VAL A 574 25.56 31.99 1.04
N GLY A 575 25.46 31.02 1.95
CA GLY A 575 24.51 31.07 3.06
C GLY A 575 23.07 30.76 2.64
N GLY A 576 22.24 30.39 3.62
CA GLY A 576 20.84 29.99 3.40
C GLY A 576 20.68 28.55 2.87
N MET A 577 19.45 28.25 2.45
CA MET A 577 19.09 26.96 1.84
C MET A 577 18.60 27.16 0.41
N VAL A 578 18.98 26.22 -0.44
CA VAL A 578 18.55 26.16 -1.84
C VAL A 578 17.33 25.27 -1.94
N ILE A 579 16.25 25.78 -2.53
CA ILE A 579 15.13 25.01 -3.02
C ILE A 579 15.30 24.79 -4.52
N THR A 580 15.52 23.55 -4.92
CA THR A 580 15.80 23.20 -6.32
C THR A 580 14.54 23.28 -7.18
N PRO A 581 14.64 23.68 -8.47
CA PRO A 581 13.50 23.71 -9.38
C PRO A 581 12.76 22.36 -9.48
N PRO A 582 13.44 21.20 -9.62
CA PRO A 582 12.78 19.90 -9.62
C PRO A 582 11.92 19.63 -8.38
N PHE A 583 12.37 20.08 -7.20
CA PHE A 583 11.58 19.95 -5.97
C PHE A 583 10.32 20.82 -6.03
N LEU A 584 10.44 22.09 -6.45
CA LEU A 584 9.30 23.01 -6.55
C LEU A 584 8.27 22.55 -7.58
N THR A 585 8.72 22.11 -8.75
CA THR A 585 7.85 21.65 -9.84
C THR A 585 7.09 20.38 -9.45
N LEU A 586 7.77 19.44 -8.76
CA LEU A 586 7.16 18.25 -8.18
C LEU A 586 6.12 18.63 -7.12
N MET A 587 6.52 19.46 -6.15
CA MET A 587 5.67 19.88 -5.05
C MET A 587 4.41 20.59 -5.55
N ILE A 588 4.54 21.54 -6.47
CA ILE A 588 3.40 22.27 -7.05
C ILE A 588 2.50 21.32 -7.85
N GLY A 589 3.07 20.52 -8.76
CA GLY A 589 2.29 19.64 -9.63
C GLY A 589 1.48 18.60 -8.84
N LEU A 590 2.11 17.89 -7.90
CA LEU A 590 1.41 16.95 -7.04
C LEU A 590 0.41 17.65 -6.10
N THR A 591 0.75 18.80 -5.53
CA THR A 591 -0.16 19.56 -4.66
C THR A 591 -1.44 19.94 -5.40
N LEU A 592 -1.32 20.49 -6.62
CA LEU A 592 -2.49 20.89 -7.41
C LEU A 592 -3.38 19.69 -7.75
N TYR A 593 -2.78 18.60 -8.25
CA TYR A 593 -3.50 17.37 -8.57
C TYR A 593 -4.22 16.78 -7.34
N THR A 594 -3.48 16.57 -6.26
CA THR A 594 -4.03 15.95 -5.05
C THR A 594 -5.04 16.87 -4.36
N SER A 595 -4.85 18.19 -4.36
CA SER A 595 -5.82 19.13 -3.77
C SER A 595 -7.18 19.07 -4.46
N ALA A 596 -7.23 18.85 -5.78
CA ALA A 596 -8.49 18.66 -6.50
C ALA A 596 -9.21 17.37 -6.07
N LEU A 597 -8.47 16.28 -5.83
CA LEU A 597 -9.03 15.04 -5.31
C LEU A 597 -9.51 15.19 -3.86
N ILE A 598 -8.74 15.87 -3.01
CA ILE A 598 -9.13 16.17 -1.62
C ILE A 598 -10.37 17.07 -1.60
N ALA A 599 -10.49 18.03 -2.52
CA ALA A 599 -11.67 18.90 -2.60
C ALA A 599 -12.96 18.13 -2.90
N GLU A 600 -12.92 17.10 -3.75
CA GLU A 600 -14.06 16.19 -3.97
C GLU A 600 -14.39 15.37 -2.73
N ILE A 601 -13.37 14.89 -2.02
CA ILE A 601 -13.56 14.15 -0.77
C ILE A 601 -14.24 15.05 0.26
N VAL A 602 -13.74 16.28 0.45
CA VAL A 602 -14.29 17.25 1.41
C VAL A 602 -15.75 17.58 1.08
N ARG A 603 -16.03 17.88 -0.20
CA ARG A 603 -17.38 18.17 -0.68
C ARG A 603 -18.31 16.97 -0.50
N GLY A 604 -17.87 15.78 -0.89
CA GLY A 604 -18.63 14.54 -0.78
C GLY A 604 -18.94 14.16 0.66
N SER A 605 -17.96 14.29 1.56
CA SER A 605 -18.13 14.02 2.99
C SER A 605 -19.11 14.96 3.67
N ILE A 606 -19.14 16.25 3.28
CA ILE A 606 -20.12 17.21 3.80
C ILE A 606 -21.52 16.92 3.26
N GLN A 607 -21.65 16.60 1.96
CA GLN A 607 -22.95 16.31 1.34
C GLN A 607 -23.56 14.98 1.78
N ALA A 608 -22.75 14.03 2.24
CA ALA A 608 -23.21 12.75 2.77
C ALA A 608 -23.89 12.87 4.15
N LEU A 609 -23.78 14.02 4.81
CA LEU A 609 -24.42 14.24 6.11
C LEU A 609 -25.95 14.40 5.95
N ASP A 610 -26.70 13.85 6.90
CA ASP A 610 -28.16 13.98 6.93
C ASP A 610 -28.59 15.45 7.03
N ARG A 611 -29.61 15.81 6.23
CA ARG A 611 -30.12 17.19 6.17
C ARG A 611 -30.75 17.62 7.48
N GLY A 612 -31.29 16.68 8.27
CA GLY A 612 -31.90 16.96 9.57
C GLY A 612 -30.95 17.65 10.56
N GLN A 613 -29.65 17.33 10.52
CA GLN A 613 -28.63 18.00 11.35
C GLN A 613 -28.45 19.47 10.97
N VAL A 614 -28.49 19.77 9.68
CA VAL A 614 -28.39 21.13 9.15
C VAL A 614 -29.67 21.92 9.47
N GLU A 615 -30.84 21.29 9.35
CA GLU A 615 -32.14 21.87 9.67
C GLU A 615 -32.29 22.17 11.17
N ALA A 616 -31.90 21.23 12.06
CA ALA A 616 -31.89 21.47 13.50
C ALA A 616 -30.96 22.64 13.88
N ALA A 617 -29.79 22.73 13.26
CA ALA A 617 -28.87 23.84 13.46
C ALA A 617 -29.45 25.19 12.98
N ILE A 618 -30.22 25.19 11.88
CA ILE A 618 -30.96 26.37 11.42
C ILE A 618 -32.04 26.75 12.44
N SER A 619 -32.78 25.79 12.97
CA SER A 619 -33.84 26.01 13.97
C SER A 619 -33.29 26.57 15.29
N LEU A 620 -32.05 26.25 15.64
CA LEU A 620 -31.30 26.85 16.76
C LEU A 620 -30.69 28.23 16.43
N ALA A 621 -31.02 28.82 15.29
CA ALA A 621 -30.51 30.10 14.80
C ALA A 621 -28.98 30.16 14.67
N LEU A 622 -28.31 29.03 14.45
CA LEU A 622 -26.86 29.01 14.24
C LEU A 622 -26.49 29.68 12.91
N THR A 623 -25.55 30.62 12.99
CA THR A 623 -24.97 31.28 11.81
C THR A 623 -24.32 30.25 10.87
N PRO A 624 -24.17 30.52 9.57
CA PRO A 624 -23.55 29.59 8.63
C PRO A 624 -22.15 29.11 9.07
N PHE A 625 -21.36 30.00 9.66
CA PHE A 625 -20.04 29.67 10.19
C PHE A 625 -20.12 28.78 11.44
N GLN A 626 -20.99 29.10 12.39
CA GLN A 626 -21.23 28.25 13.58
C GLN A 626 -21.74 26.88 13.17
N ARG A 627 -22.68 26.81 12.23
CA ARG A 627 -23.21 25.56 11.69
C ARG A 627 -22.12 24.70 11.05
N LEU A 628 -21.28 25.32 10.21
CA LEU A 628 -20.15 24.63 9.59
C LEU A 628 -19.17 24.10 10.65
N ARG A 629 -18.77 24.93 11.61
CA ARG A 629 -17.74 24.59 12.60
C ARG A 629 -18.21 23.64 13.70
N LEU A 630 -19.43 23.81 14.20
CA LEU A 630 -19.93 23.10 15.39
C LEU A 630 -20.71 21.82 15.04
N VAL A 631 -21.38 21.80 13.89
CA VAL A 631 -22.29 20.69 13.53
C VAL A 631 -21.75 19.90 12.34
N ILE A 632 -21.49 20.55 11.22
CA ILE A 632 -21.18 19.88 9.95
C ILE A 632 -19.76 19.31 9.94
N LEU A 633 -18.75 20.15 10.17
CA LEU A 633 -17.34 19.76 10.05
C LEU A 633 -16.93 18.63 11.01
N PRO A 634 -17.31 18.63 12.31
CA PRO A 634 -16.98 17.54 13.21
C PRO A 634 -17.57 16.18 12.79
N GLN A 635 -18.76 16.18 12.17
CA GLN A 635 -19.41 14.98 11.65
C GLN A 635 -18.80 14.54 10.31
N ALA A 636 -18.59 15.48 9.39
CA ALA A 636 -17.99 15.22 8.08
C ALA A 636 -16.55 14.70 8.19
N LEU A 637 -15.78 15.13 9.20
CA LEU A 637 -14.42 14.64 9.44
C LEU A 637 -14.37 13.10 9.60
N ARG A 638 -15.41 12.48 10.17
CA ARG A 638 -15.45 11.02 10.38
C ARG A 638 -15.49 10.23 9.07
N SER A 639 -16.21 10.72 8.06
CA SER A 639 -16.25 10.10 6.74
C SER A 639 -15.10 10.57 5.83
N MET A 640 -14.55 11.76 6.10
CA MET A 640 -13.44 12.36 5.34
C MET A 640 -12.11 11.65 5.59
N ILE A 641 -11.79 11.34 6.84
CA ILE A 641 -10.47 10.78 7.23
C ILE A 641 -10.13 9.46 6.49
N PRO A 642 -11.02 8.45 6.43
CA PRO A 642 -10.72 7.21 5.70
C PRO A 642 -10.43 7.45 4.21
N LEU A 643 -11.12 8.39 3.59
CA LEU A 643 -10.92 8.76 2.18
C LEU A 643 -9.60 9.51 1.98
N MET A 644 -9.23 10.39 2.92
CA MET A 644 -7.95 11.11 2.90
C MET A 644 -6.76 10.16 3.07
N THR A 645 -6.90 9.09 3.87
CA THR A 645 -5.86 8.05 4.00
C THR A 645 -5.46 7.49 2.65
N ASN A 646 -6.43 7.17 1.79
CA ASN A 646 -6.15 6.68 0.43
C ASN A 646 -5.41 7.72 -0.42
N GLN A 647 -5.74 9.01 -0.30
CA GLN A 647 -5.02 10.05 -1.02
C GLN A 647 -3.58 10.22 -0.53
N TYR A 648 -3.34 10.11 0.78
CA TYR A 648 -1.98 10.19 1.32
C TYR A 648 -1.12 9.01 0.89
N LEU A 649 -1.69 7.80 0.83
CA LEU A 649 -1.02 6.62 0.25
C LEU A 649 -0.71 6.81 -1.23
N ASN A 650 -1.59 7.46 -1.98
CA ASN A 650 -1.35 7.78 -3.38
C ASN A 650 -0.24 8.82 -3.56
N ILE A 651 -0.14 9.83 -2.69
CA ILE A 651 0.97 10.81 -2.74
C ILE A 651 2.31 10.10 -2.56
N TRP A 652 2.39 9.17 -1.58
CA TRP A 652 3.61 8.38 -1.36
C TRP A 652 4.01 7.59 -2.60
N LYS A 653 3.07 6.91 -3.27
CA LYS A 653 3.34 6.15 -4.50
C LYS A 653 3.66 7.05 -5.70
N ASN A 654 2.95 8.15 -5.85
CA ASN A 654 3.12 9.11 -6.94
C ASN A 654 4.40 9.94 -6.78
N SER A 655 5.05 9.92 -5.62
CA SER A 655 6.37 10.52 -5.43
C SER A 655 7.43 9.93 -6.37
N SER A 656 7.25 8.69 -6.84
CA SER A 656 8.06 8.05 -7.91
C SER A 656 8.17 8.87 -9.19
N LEU A 657 7.15 9.67 -9.50
CA LEU A 657 7.13 10.54 -10.68
C LEU A 657 8.12 11.71 -10.58
N ALA A 658 8.81 11.86 -9.44
CA ALA A 658 9.99 12.69 -9.26
C ALA A 658 11.02 12.53 -10.39
N LEU A 659 11.21 11.30 -10.87
CA LEU A 659 12.12 10.99 -11.98
C LEU A 659 11.81 11.82 -13.23
N VAL A 660 10.52 12.09 -13.51
CA VAL A 660 10.07 12.86 -14.69
C VAL A 660 10.58 14.29 -14.66
N VAL A 661 10.64 14.90 -13.48
CA VAL A 661 11.08 16.29 -13.30
C VAL A 661 12.56 16.40 -12.94
N GLY A 662 13.29 15.27 -12.89
CA GLY A 662 14.70 15.22 -12.52
C GLY A 662 14.97 15.43 -11.03
N TYR A 663 13.97 15.18 -10.17
CA TYR A 663 14.17 15.19 -8.72
C TYR A 663 14.68 13.82 -8.26
N SER A 664 15.76 13.82 -7.46
CA SER A 664 16.44 12.60 -7.03
C SER A 664 15.82 12.04 -5.76
N ASP A 665 14.66 11.39 -5.92
CA ASP A 665 13.99 10.63 -4.88
C ASP A 665 14.61 9.22 -4.73
N PHE A 666 14.16 8.42 -3.76
CA PHE A 666 14.73 7.07 -3.59
C PHE A 666 14.56 6.20 -4.85
N PHE A 667 13.46 6.35 -5.59
CA PHE A 667 13.23 5.58 -6.81
C PHE A 667 14.24 5.97 -7.90
N SER A 668 14.42 7.26 -8.15
CA SER A 668 15.40 7.76 -9.11
C SER A 668 16.82 7.30 -8.77
N ILE A 669 17.21 7.34 -7.49
CA ILE A 669 18.54 6.91 -7.05
C ILE A 669 18.73 5.41 -7.28
N LEU A 670 17.78 4.59 -6.85
CA LEU A 670 17.84 3.14 -7.04
C LEU A 670 17.81 2.77 -8.53
N TRP A 671 17.03 3.47 -9.34
CA TRP A 671 17.02 3.30 -10.80
C TRP A 671 18.40 3.58 -11.42
N THR A 672 19.10 4.63 -10.98
CA THR A 672 20.47 4.90 -11.42
C THR A 672 21.43 3.79 -10.99
N ILE A 673 21.28 3.24 -9.78
CA ILE A 673 22.09 2.11 -9.30
C ILE A 673 21.88 0.87 -10.18
N VAL A 674 20.63 0.55 -10.57
CA VAL A 674 20.34 -0.56 -11.50
C VAL A 674 21.10 -0.39 -12.82
N ASN A 675 21.04 0.80 -13.42
CA ASN A 675 21.69 1.08 -14.70
C ASN A 675 23.21 1.01 -14.63
N LYS A 676 23.80 1.22 -13.45
CA LYS A 676 25.24 1.19 -13.25
C LYS A 676 25.77 -0.20 -12.88
N GLU A 677 25.17 -0.83 -11.88
CA GLU A 677 25.64 -2.09 -11.30
C GLU A 677 25.10 -3.32 -12.06
N GLY A 678 24.08 -3.14 -12.91
CA GLY A 678 23.42 -4.23 -13.65
C GLY A 678 22.58 -5.16 -12.77
N GLN A 679 22.45 -4.86 -11.48
CA GLN A 679 21.70 -5.64 -10.49
C GLN A 679 20.24 -5.20 -10.42
N GLY A 680 19.40 -5.72 -11.32
CA GLY A 680 17.98 -5.34 -11.40
C GLY A 680 17.13 -5.89 -10.25
N VAL A 681 17.07 -7.22 -10.12
CA VAL A 681 16.21 -7.94 -9.16
C VAL A 681 16.37 -7.45 -7.71
N PRO A 682 17.58 -7.39 -7.12
CA PRO A 682 17.73 -7.01 -5.71
C PRO A 682 17.34 -5.55 -5.48
N VAL A 683 17.65 -4.64 -6.41
CA VAL A 683 17.27 -3.23 -6.29
C VAL A 683 15.76 -3.03 -6.41
N PHE A 684 15.09 -3.73 -7.34
CA PHE A 684 13.62 -3.67 -7.42
C PHE A 684 12.94 -4.21 -6.16
N MET A 685 13.52 -5.23 -5.51
CA MET A 685 13.03 -5.65 -4.20
C MET A 685 13.16 -4.55 -3.15
N ILE A 686 14.29 -3.83 -3.11
CA ILE A 686 14.47 -2.67 -2.21
C ILE A 686 13.40 -1.60 -2.52
N ILE A 687 13.14 -1.31 -3.79
CA ILE A 687 12.09 -0.35 -4.21
C ILE A 687 10.71 -0.79 -3.67
N LEU A 688 10.33 -2.04 -3.91
CA LEU A 688 9.03 -2.59 -3.49
C LEU A 688 8.88 -2.57 -1.96
N LEU A 689 9.90 -3.03 -1.24
CA LEU A 689 9.92 -3.01 0.22
C LEU A 689 9.82 -1.59 0.76
N THR A 690 10.52 -0.63 0.16
CA THR A 690 10.48 0.77 0.58
C THR A 690 9.09 1.38 0.38
N TYR A 691 8.46 1.15 -0.78
CA TYR A 691 7.09 1.61 -1.03
C TYR A 691 6.10 0.96 -0.07
N GLN A 692 6.25 -0.34 0.20
CA GLN A 692 5.38 -1.07 1.10
C GLN A 692 5.53 -0.61 2.55
N CYS A 693 6.76 -0.45 3.04
CA CYS A 693 7.04 0.06 4.37
C CYS A 693 6.46 1.46 4.57
N GLY A 694 6.66 2.38 3.61
CA GLY A 694 6.08 3.72 3.69
C GLY A 694 4.55 3.72 3.65
N SER A 695 3.94 2.84 2.85
CA SER A 695 2.48 2.67 2.78
C SER A 695 1.92 2.13 4.11
N LEU A 696 2.56 1.11 4.70
CA LEU A 696 2.17 0.55 5.98
C LEU A 696 2.33 1.58 7.11
N LEU A 697 3.42 2.36 7.10
CA LEU A 697 3.65 3.42 8.07
C LEU A 697 2.55 4.49 8.00
N MET A 698 2.23 4.99 6.80
CA MET A 698 1.16 5.96 6.60
C MET A 698 -0.20 5.40 7.01
N SER A 699 -0.50 4.15 6.64
CA SER A 699 -1.73 3.46 7.05
C SER A 699 -1.82 3.32 8.56
N ALA A 700 -0.74 2.95 9.24
CA ALA A 700 -0.70 2.85 10.71
C ALA A 700 -0.93 4.20 11.39
N ILE A 701 -0.29 5.27 10.91
CA ILE A 701 -0.48 6.64 11.44
C ILE A 701 -1.94 7.07 11.26
N MET A 702 -2.48 6.90 10.04
CA MET A 702 -3.84 7.32 9.72
C MET A 702 -4.91 6.48 10.42
N ASN A 703 -4.70 5.18 10.58
CA ASN A 703 -5.62 4.32 11.34
C ASN A 703 -5.62 4.66 12.83
N SER A 704 -4.45 4.99 13.39
CA SER A 704 -4.35 5.49 14.77
C SER A 704 -5.12 6.80 14.94
N TYR A 705 -5.02 7.71 13.98
CA TYR A 705 -5.80 8.96 13.96
C TYR A 705 -7.30 8.70 13.81
N ASN A 706 -7.70 7.85 12.85
CA ASN A 706 -9.08 7.46 12.61
C ASN A 706 -9.74 6.90 13.89
N ARG A 707 -9.05 6.02 14.62
CA ARG A 707 -9.54 5.45 15.88
C ARG A 707 -9.79 6.51 16.96
N LYS A 708 -9.04 7.60 16.98
CA LYS A 708 -9.26 8.70 17.93
C LYS A 708 -10.48 9.54 17.56
N VAL A 709 -10.70 9.79 16.26
CA VAL A 709 -11.82 10.63 15.78
C VAL A 709 -13.16 9.88 15.81
N THR A 710 -13.15 8.56 15.63
CA THR A 710 -14.36 7.70 15.65
C THR A 710 -14.76 7.24 17.05
N ARG A 711 -13.88 7.34 18.05
CA ARG A 711 -14.21 7.06 19.45
C ARG A 711 -15.04 8.19 20.06
N VAL A 712 -16.34 8.18 19.79
CA VAL A 712 -17.31 8.74 20.72
C VAL A 712 -18.02 7.54 21.34
N LYS A 713 -17.84 7.36 22.66
CA LYS A 713 -18.72 6.50 23.46
C LYS A 713 -20.11 7.12 23.33
N ILE A 714 -21.00 6.44 22.63
CA ILE A 714 -22.45 6.66 22.79
C ILE A 714 -22.81 6.09 24.15
#